data_AF-A0A2E2WKJ3-F1
#
_entry.id   AF-A0A2E2WKJ3-F1
#
_cell.length_a   1.000
_cell.length_b   1.000
_cell.length_c   1.000
_cell.angle_alpha   90.00
_cell.angle_beta   90.00
_cell.angle_gamma   90.00
#
_symmetry.space_group_name_H-M   'P 1'
#
loop_
_entity.id
_entity.type
_entity.pdbx_description
1 polymer ?
#
loop_
_entity_poly.entity_id
_entity_poly.type
_entity_poly.pdbx_seq_one_letter_code
_entity_poly.pdbx_strand_id
1 'polypeptide(L)'
;MTYQALNNAISGLRAAQQQLNVISNNISNVSTPGYSRQILPQNSQVIASTGTPVGVRTENIIRQVDLNLSRDLWTQVSAASAYDVQVNYLQQVQNFVGPPDSEFSLAAQISDLRDSFSALSDIPDDSTQLQSTLGQASLVADKFNDYYDYIQTLRNDTVGDIDTTVLEINNLLIDIAALNTDARGAERFDRSTAGVEDIRDEKIKELSELIDISFFTRSDGVLVVQTAEGLELATEEPRRLGFDSSPVSASQYYDESIPGVFVFYEGRNGTTSIDITERRPGGRLGGLIELRDEILPSYNAQLDELAFQMANRFDQQGLRLFTDQNGNIPTNTAPDPTTLPVPTPVDYVGFSGVIQVNNRIENDITLLQQGTYASEEIIPSGDNQVVRRVLEFVFGETNYQEAVGVIDLNIVGPSTDLQEWLGIQSANRVIGGLDFSSFTEIDDGSATNDTDLYSSLESFFPAWPANDQFQITFEEPRTGLGPTTITIDLSDAQANFPIGGPINNALDQLVSEINSQIGLAGVPAGLAANATTNTYGQLVIESTGNINLAATGFAGEMGVDAFNALGLAEGAFSTEDPSFTVQVGNEPPVTITIEPSDTVVELIDKLEWDAATQTGVLGLNVDFDALAGTLTLRPGIDDTNGGTFFGGDITITSSSFQANPATAGNPQLQPPALNNAVNIVSAIFGSFTDDGVTTTESSPTANISYQSETVNGSGAFVNFRNTNLGPNANTSTGIFSATNLIDYAQKMINKISQDFNSVQSGFENEDTLRGIIQRDYSDKYGVNIDEELSNLIVIQTAYSAAARTITAADEMMQELLNAF
;
A
#
# COMPACT_ATOMS: atom_id res chain seq x y z
N MET A 1 -44.18 -39.76 77.11
CA MET A 1 -44.83 -38.66 76.36
C MET A 1 -44.21 -37.31 76.73
N THR A 2 -44.23 -36.89 78.00
CA THR A 2 -43.72 -35.56 78.45
C THR A 2 -42.23 -35.31 78.19
N TYR A 3 -41.37 -36.32 78.42
CA TYR A 3 -39.92 -36.20 78.18
C TYR A 3 -39.53 -36.04 76.70
N GLN A 4 -40.20 -36.75 75.79
CA GLN A 4 -39.96 -36.61 74.34
C GLN A 4 -40.47 -35.28 73.80
N ALA A 5 -41.64 -34.81 74.27
CA ALA A 5 -42.17 -33.50 73.91
C ALA A 5 -41.25 -32.37 74.37
N LEU A 6 -40.68 -32.48 75.57
CA LEU A 6 -39.71 -31.52 76.11
C LEU A 6 -38.39 -31.51 75.32
N ASN A 7 -37.83 -32.68 74.98
CA ASN A 7 -36.62 -32.76 74.16
C ASN A 7 -36.82 -32.23 72.73
N ASN A 8 -37.97 -32.47 72.12
CA ASN A 8 -38.34 -31.88 70.83
C ASN A 8 -38.45 -30.35 70.93
N ALA A 9 -39.08 -29.84 71.99
CA ALA A 9 -39.21 -28.41 72.22
C ALA A 9 -37.85 -27.72 72.50
N ILE A 10 -36.96 -28.34 73.28
CA ILE A 10 -35.62 -27.80 73.58
C ILE A 10 -34.73 -27.82 72.33
N SER A 11 -34.73 -28.91 71.57
CA SER A 11 -33.93 -29.00 70.32
C SER A 11 -34.45 -28.03 69.26
N GLY A 12 -35.78 -27.90 69.10
CA GLY A 12 -36.41 -26.88 68.26
C GLY A 12 -36.12 -25.44 68.70
N LEU A 13 -36.12 -25.17 70.00
CA LEU A 13 -35.78 -23.85 70.55
C LEU A 13 -34.33 -23.45 70.22
N ARG A 14 -33.37 -24.37 70.40
CA ARG A 14 -31.96 -24.14 70.06
C ARG A 14 -31.77 -23.92 68.56
N ALA A 15 -32.44 -24.71 67.73
CA ALA A 15 -32.41 -24.55 66.28
C ALA A 15 -32.98 -23.19 65.84
N ALA A 16 -34.12 -22.79 66.41
CA ALA A 16 -34.72 -21.48 66.15
C ALA A 16 -33.82 -20.33 66.62
N GLN A 17 -33.16 -20.45 67.78
CA GLN A 17 -32.22 -19.43 68.26
C GLN A 17 -31.02 -19.25 67.31
N GLN A 18 -30.47 -20.35 66.79
CA GLN A 18 -29.39 -20.29 65.81
C GLN A 18 -29.85 -19.73 64.47
N GLN A 19 -31.06 -20.07 64.01
CA GLN A 19 -31.64 -19.47 62.80
C GLN A 19 -31.88 -17.98 62.94
N LEU A 20 -32.36 -17.49 64.10
CA LEU A 20 -32.50 -16.06 64.35
C LEU A 20 -31.15 -15.34 64.25
N ASN A 21 -30.07 -15.95 64.74
CA ASN A 21 -28.73 -15.39 64.62
C ASN A 21 -28.26 -15.36 63.15
N VAL A 22 -28.50 -16.42 62.36
CA VAL A 22 -28.16 -16.45 60.93
C VAL A 22 -28.92 -15.37 60.16
N ILE A 23 -30.23 -15.26 60.37
CA ILE A 23 -31.05 -14.22 59.72
C ILE A 23 -30.58 -12.82 60.15
N SER A 24 -30.28 -12.61 61.43
CA SER A 24 -29.74 -11.34 61.93
C SER A 24 -28.39 -11.00 61.28
N ASN A 25 -27.53 -11.99 61.06
CA ASN A 25 -26.25 -11.81 60.39
C ASN A 25 -26.45 -11.51 58.90
N ASN A 26 -27.37 -12.21 58.22
CA ASN A 26 -27.71 -11.92 56.83
C ASN A 26 -28.20 -10.47 56.69
N ILE A 27 -29.16 -10.05 57.50
CA ILE A 27 -29.69 -8.67 57.48
C ILE A 27 -28.59 -7.66 57.81
N SER A 28 -27.72 -7.94 58.78
CA SER A 28 -26.64 -7.02 59.15
C SER A 28 -25.57 -6.88 58.06
N ASN A 29 -25.38 -7.91 57.23
CA ASN A 29 -24.34 -7.94 56.20
C ASN A 29 -24.90 -7.77 54.78
N VAL A 30 -26.20 -7.48 54.60
CA VAL A 30 -26.82 -7.30 53.28
C VAL A 30 -26.12 -6.27 52.39
N SER A 31 -25.52 -5.24 52.98
CA SER A 31 -24.78 -4.20 52.27
C SER A 31 -23.27 -4.45 52.21
N THR A 32 -22.79 -5.60 52.70
CA THR A 32 -21.38 -5.97 52.63
C THR A 32 -21.11 -6.62 51.27
N PRO A 33 -20.23 -6.05 50.44
CA PRO A 33 -19.82 -6.68 49.19
C PRO A 33 -19.32 -8.12 49.41
N GLY A 34 -19.60 -9.02 48.48
CA GLY A 34 -19.17 -10.42 48.55
C GLY A 34 -19.93 -11.30 49.55
N TYR A 35 -20.76 -10.74 50.43
CA TYR A 35 -21.54 -11.54 51.40
C TYR A 35 -22.64 -12.35 50.71
N SER A 36 -22.59 -13.68 50.86
CA SER A 36 -23.63 -14.57 50.32
C SER A 36 -24.68 -14.90 51.38
N ARG A 37 -25.91 -15.20 50.94
CA ARG A 37 -26.95 -15.62 51.87
C ARG A 37 -26.56 -16.93 52.56
N GLN A 38 -26.55 -16.89 53.90
CA GLN A 38 -26.22 -18.06 54.71
C GLN A 38 -27.50 -18.73 55.22
N ILE A 39 -27.51 -20.07 55.22
CA ILE A 39 -28.61 -20.88 55.74
C ILE A 39 -28.09 -21.87 56.79
N LEU A 40 -28.98 -22.24 57.71
CA LEU A 40 -28.71 -23.28 58.70
C LEU A 40 -29.54 -24.53 58.38
N PRO A 41 -28.95 -25.55 57.72
CA PRO A 41 -29.64 -26.80 57.44
C PRO A 41 -30.09 -27.48 58.73
N GLN A 42 -31.26 -28.10 58.68
CA GLN A 42 -31.83 -28.84 59.80
C GLN A 42 -32.09 -30.28 59.39
N ASN A 43 -31.69 -31.21 60.25
CA ASN A 43 -31.96 -32.62 60.08
C ASN A 43 -32.81 -33.16 61.24
N SER A 44 -33.81 -33.99 60.92
CA SER A 44 -34.61 -34.66 61.95
C SER A 44 -33.77 -35.70 62.67
N GLN A 45 -33.71 -35.64 64.01
CA GLN A 45 -33.12 -36.70 64.81
C GLN A 45 -34.13 -37.83 64.94
N VAL A 46 -33.78 -39.05 64.54
CA VAL A 46 -34.65 -40.23 64.64
C VAL A 46 -34.04 -41.26 65.58
N ILE A 47 -34.88 -41.95 66.37
CA ILE A 47 -34.41 -43.14 67.11
C ILE A 47 -34.20 -44.28 66.11
N ALA A 48 -32.95 -44.73 65.99
CA ALA A 48 -32.52 -45.75 65.01
C ALA A 48 -33.26 -47.10 65.11
N SER A 49 -33.88 -47.42 66.26
CA SER A 49 -34.62 -48.68 66.47
C SER A 49 -36.11 -48.63 66.12
N THR A 50 -36.72 -47.45 65.94
CA THR A 50 -38.18 -47.30 65.72
C THR A 50 -38.56 -46.30 64.62
N GLY A 51 -37.60 -45.56 64.04
CA GLY A 51 -37.87 -44.58 62.96
C GLY A 51 -38.67 -43.35 63.40
N THR A 52 -38.89 -43.18 64.71
CA THR A 52 -39.67 -42.06 65.25
C THR A 52 -38.79 -40.81 65.37
N PRO A 53 -39.23 -39.61 64.91
CA PRO A 53 -38.53 -38.35 65.12
C PRO A 53 -38.54 -37.92 66.60
N VAL A 54 -37.37 -37.59 67.16
CA VAL A 54 -37.13 -37.24 68.58
C VAL A 54 -36.39 -35.91 68.74
N GLY A 55 -36.31 -35.12 67.68
CA GLY A 55 -35.86 -33.74 67.74
C GLY A 55 -35.35 -33.23 66.41
N VAL A 56 -34.74 -32.06 66.44
CA VAL A 56 -34.03 -31.47 65.30
C VAL A 56 -32.58 -31.23 65.66
N ARG A 57 -31.67 -31.51 64.74
CA ARG A 57 -30.25 -31.16 64.84
C ARG A 57 -29.94 -30.15 63.75
N THR A 58 -29.29 -29.07 64.12
CA THR A 58 -28.73 -28.11 63.17
C THR A 58 -27.40 -28.63 62.64
N GLU A 59 -27.15 -28.37 61.37
CA GLU A 59 -25.84 -28.62 60.75
C GLU A 59 -24.98 -27.36 60.80
N ASN A 60 -23.84 -27.37 60.12
CA ASN A 60 -23.04 -26.17 59.97
C ASN A 60 -23.74 -25.17 59.06
N ILE A 61 -23.49 -23.88 59.34
CA ILE A 61 -23.95 -22.80 58.47
C ILE A 61 -23.22 -22.95 57.14
N ILE A 62 -24.01 -23.06 56.07
CA ILE A 62 -23.53 -23.12 54.69
C ILE A 62 -24.06 -21.90 53.92
N ARG A 63 -23.34 -21.54 52.88
CA ARG A 63 -23.77 -20.51 51.92
C ARG A 63 -24.66 -21.10 50.85
N GLN A 64 -25.58 -20.29 50.34
CA GLN A 64 -26.45 -20.65 49.23
C GLN A 64 -25.92 -19.98 47.95
N VAL A 65 -24.99 -20.63 47.26
CA VAL A 65 -24.36 -20.13 46.02
C VAL A 65 -24.30 -21.24 44.97
N ASP A 66 -24.47 -20.88 43.69
CA ASP A 66 -24.24 -21.79 42.56
C ASP A 66 -22.91 -21.48 41.90
N LEU A 67 -22.01 -22.45 42.00
CA LEU A 67 -20.65 -22.33 41.49
C LEU A 67 -20.59 -22.19 39.97
N ASN A 68 -21.62 -22.60 39.22
CA ASN A 68 -21.64 -22.40 37.79
C ASN A 68 -21.92 -20.93 37.45
N LEU A 69 -22.88 -20.29 38.13
CA LEU A 69 -23.15 -18.87 37.91
C LEU A 69 -21.97 -18.00 38.38
N SER A 70 -21.30 -18.36 39.48
CA SER A 70 -20.04 -17.71 39.88
C SER A 70 -18.97 -17.81 38.78
N ARG A 71 -18.84 -18.99 38.16
CA ARG A 71 -17.90 -19.19 37.05
C ARG A 71 -18.23 -18.34 35.83
N ASP A 72 -19.50 -18.30 35.45
CA ASP A 72 -19.96 -17.48 34.33
C ASP A 72 -19.69 -15.99 34.61
N LEU A 73 -19.95 -15.54 35.85
CA LEU A 73 -19.67 -14.17 36.28
C LEU A 73 -18.17 -13.84 36.21
N TRP A 74 -17.29 -14.67 36.74
CA TRP A 74 -15.84 -14.41 36.76
C TRP A 74 -15.22 -14.47 35.36
N THR A 75 -15.67 -15.39 34.51
CA THR A 75 -15.29 -15.42 33.09
C THR A 75 -15.66 -14.10 32.41
N GLN A 76 -16.87 -13.60 32.70
CA GLN A 76 -17.36 -12.36 32.14
C GLN A 76 -16.64 -11.11 32.67
N VAL A 77 -16.24 -11.14 33.95
CA VAL A 77 -15.40 -10.10 34.56
C VAL A 77 -14.05 -10.04 33.87
N SER A 78 -13.41 -11.20 33.65
CA SER A 78 -12.13 -11.31 32.93
C SER A 78 -12.21 -10.73 31.51
N ALA A 79 -13.23 -11.10 30.73
CA ALA A 79 -13.43 -10.58 29.38
C ALA A 79 -13.61 -9.05 29.37
N ALA A 80 -14.45 -8.51 30.26
CA ALA A 80 -14.67 -7.06 30.36
C ALA A 80 -13.39 -6.31 30.76
N SER A 81 -12.58 -6.85 31.69
CA SER A 81 -11.32 -6.23 32.12
C SER A 81 -10.25 -6.21 31.03
N ALA A 82 -10.22 -7.22 30.15
CA ALA A 82 -9.31 -7.24 29.00
C ALA A 82 -9.62 -6.10 28.03
N TYR A 83 -10.91 -5.90 27.70
CA TYR A 83 -11.31 -4.79 26.83
C TYR A 83 -11.16 -3.42 27.50
N ASP A 84 -11.42 -3.30 28.80
CA ASP A 84 -11.27 -2.03 29.53
C ASP A 84 -9.84 -1.49 29.44
N VAL A 85 -8.84 -2.33 29.67
CA VAL A 85 -7.43 -1.89 29.54
C VAL A 85 -7.10 -1.52 28.08
N GLN A 86 -7.60 -2.26 27.10
CA GLN A 86 -7.41 -1.92 25.68
C GLN A 86 -8.06 -0.58 25.31
N VAL A 87 -9.29 -0.31 25.76
CA VAL A 87 -9.98 0.98 25.58
C VAL A 87 -9.10 2.12 26.12
N ASN A 88 -8.58 1.97 27.34
CA ASN A 88 -7.78 3.01 27.99
C ASN A 88 -6.49 3.35 27.21
N TYR A 89 -5.80 2.35 26.65
CA TYR A 89 -4.60 2.58 25.83
C TYR A 89 -4.96 3.10 24.42
N LEU A 90 -6.00 2.57 23.78
CA LEU A 90 -6.39 3.00 22.45
C LEU A 90 -7.02 4.41 22.44
N GLN A 91 -7.70 4.81 23.51
CA GLN A 91 -8.17 6.18 23.69
C GLN A 91 -7.00 7.17 23.75
N GLN A 92 -5.89 6.78 24.39
CA GLN A 92 -4.66 7.57 24.44
C GLN A 92 -4.06 7.74 23.04
N VAL A 93 -3.94 6.65 22.27
CA VAL A 93 -3.53 6.72 20.86
C VAL A 93 -4.46 7.65 20.07
N GLN A 94 -5.78 7.48 20.18
CA GLN A 94 -6.76 8.31 19.46
C GLN A 94 -6.66 9.79 19.81
N ASN A 95 -6.48 10.12 21.10
CA ASN A 95 -6.34 11.50 21.55
C ASN A 95 -5.08 12.17 21.02
N PHE A 96 -4.01 11.40 20.86
CA PHE A 96 -2.74 11.89 20.34
C PHE A 96 -2.75 12.03 18.81
N VAL A 97 -3.28 11.03 18.11
CA VAL A 97 -3.37 11.04 16.64
C VAL A 97 -4.34 12.13 16.16
N GLY A 98 -5.44 12.31 16.88
CA GLY A 98 -6.50 13.24 16.51
C GLY A 98 -7.35 12.75 15.33
N PRO A 99 -8.37 13.52 14.92
CA PRO A 99 -9.20 13.15 13.79
C PRO A 99 -8.44 13.30 12.45
N PRO A 100 -8.82 12.55 11.39
CA PRO A 100 -8.13 12.59 10.09
C PRO A 100 -8.11 13.96 9.41
N ASP A 101 -9.11 14.81 9.69
CA ASP A 101 -9.27 16.16 9.16
C ASP A 101 -8.62 17.24 10.03
N SER A 102 -7.89 16.85 11.08
CA SER A 102 -7.13 17.80 11.89
C SER A 102 -6.02 18.45 11.07
N GLU A 103 -5.89 19.78 11.18
CA GLU A 103 -4.80 20.58 10.60
C GLU A 103 -3.40 20.11 11.08
N PHE A 104 -3.33 19.40 12.21
CA PHE A 104 -2.08 18.86 12.77
C PHE A 104 -1.94 17.34 12.57
N SER A 105 -2.80 16.72 11.76
CA SER A 105 -2.69 15.31 11.41
C SER A 105 -1.46 15.06 10.53
N LEU A 106 -0.92 13.83 10.55
CA LEU A 106 0.19 13.48 9.66
C LEU A 106 -0.18 13.66 8.18
N ALA A 107 -1.43 13.36 7.81
CA ALA A 107 -1.94 13.57 6.46
C ALA A 107 -1.94 15.06 6.06
N ALA A 108 -2.34 15.95 6.97
CA ALA A 108 -2.29 17.39 6.75
C ALA A 108 -0.84 17.87 6.59
N GLN A 109 0.09 17.43 7.44
CA GLN A 109 1.51 17.81 7.34
C GLN A 109 2.16 17.36 6.01
N ILE A 110 1.78 16.17 5.50
CA ILE A 110 2.23 15.70 4.17
C ILE A 110 1.59 16.54 3.05
N SER A 111 0.32 16.95 3.20
CA SER A 111 -0.34 17.86 2.24
C SER A 111 0.33 19.24 2.23
N ASP A 112 0.65 19.79 3.39
CA ASP A 112 1.34 21.06 3.54
C ASP A 112 2.76 21.00 2.92
N LEU A 113 3.44 19.86 3.05
CA LEU A 113 4.71 19.62 2.36
C LEU A 113 4.54 19.66 0.84
N ARG A 114 3.53 18.98 0.28
CA ARG A 114 3.22 19.06 -1.15
C ARG A 114 2.96 20.51 -1.57
N ASP A 115 2.18 21.25 -0.79
CA ASP A 115 1.83 22.63 -1.11
C ASP A 115 3.08 23.56 -1.04
N SER A 116 4.03 23.28 -0.14
CA SER A 116 5.32 23.97 -0.10
C SER A 116 6.19 23.68 -1.33
N PHE A 117 6.22 22.45 -1.83
CA PHE A 117 6.87 22.12 -3.10
C PHE A 117 6.17 22.77 -4.29
N SER A 118 4.83 22.90 -4.25
CA SER A 118 4.05 23.57 -5.30
C SER A 118 4.46 25.03 -5.43
N ALA A 119 4.53 25.74 -4.31
CA ALA A 119 5.02 27.11 -4.28
C ALA A 119 6.52 27.22 -4.66
N LEU A 120 7.34 26.21 -4.36
CA LEU A 120 8.73 26.15 -4.81
C LEU A 120 8.85 25.94 -6.33
N SER A 121 7.92 25.21 -6.94
CA SER A 121 7.93 24.96 -8.39
C SER A 121 7.72 26.23 -9.22
N ASP A 122 7.01 27.21 -8.66
CA ASP A 122 6.74 28.50 -9.31
C ASP A 122 7.99 29.41 -9.31
N ILE A 123 8.79 29.36 -8.23
CA ILE A 123 9.99 30.19 -8.04
C ILE A 123 11.10 29.36 -7.36
N PRO A 124 11.82 28.51 -8.11
CA PRO A 124 12.69 27.48 -7.54
C PRO A 124 13.97 28.02 -6.87
N ASP A 125 14.39 29.25 -7.23
CA ASP A 125 15.59 29.91 -6.69
C ASP A 125 15.31 30.79 -5.45
N ASP A 126 14.05 30.92 -5.01
CA ASP A 126 13.72 31.81 -3.90
C ASP A 126 14.16 31.21 -2.56
N SER A 127 15.09 31.90 -1.89
CA SER A 127 15.63 31.44 -0.60
C SER A 127 14.58 31.30 0.49
N THR A 128 13.51 32.09 0.45
CA THR A 128 12.42 32.03 1.43
C THR A 128 11.60 30.76 1.21
N GLN A 129 11.28 30.46 -0.04
CA GLN A 129 10.51 29.27 -0.40
C GLN A 129 11.31 27.98 -0.17
N LEU A 130 12.61 27.99 -0.44
CA LEU A 130 13.52 26.91 -0.07
C LEU A 130 13.50 26.68 1.45
N GLN A 131 13.67 27.73 2.26
CA GLN A 131 13.63 27.65 3.73
C GLN A 131 12.27 27.17 4.26
N SER A 132 11.18 27.62 3.64
CA SER A 132 9.82 27.20 4.01
C SER A 132 9.61 25.71 3.73
N THR A 133 10.06 25.23 2.56
CA THR A 133 9.94 23.82 2.16
C THR A 133 10.80 22.93 3.06
N LEU A 134 12.03 23.34 3.37
CA LEU A 134 12.88 22.65 4.34
C LEU A 134 12.21 22.57 5.72
N GLY A 135 11.68 23.68 6.22
CA GLY A 135 10.98 23.71 7.50
C GLY A 135 9.76 22.78 7.54
N GLN A 136 8.98 22.74 6.46
CA GLN A 136 7.83 21.84 6.36
C GLN A 136 8.27 20.37 6.27
N ALA A 137 9.38 20.07 5.60
CA ALA A 137 9.95 18.72 5.58
C ALA A 137 10.38 18.28 6.99
N SER A 138 11.04 19.16 7.75
CA SER A 138 11.40 18.90 9.15
C SER A 138 10.16 18.64 10.01
N LEU A 139 9.09 19.43 9.87
CA LEU A 139 7.84 19.21 10.60
C LEU A 139 7.21 17.84 10.32
N VAL A 140 7.28 17.37 9.06
CA VAL A 140 6.79 16.02 8.72
C VAL A 140 7.65 14.94 9.39
N ALA A 141 8.98 15.07 9.35
CA ALA A 141 9.88 14.12 10.01
C ALA A 141 9.67 14.09 11.53
N ASP A 142 9.60 15.26 12.17
CA ASP A 142 9.31 15.40 13.59
C ASP A 142 7.98 14.72 13.95
N LYS A 143 6.95 14.87 13.10
CA LYS A 143 5.64 14.23 13.31
C LYS A 143 5.69 12.71 13.27
N PHE A 144 6.53 12.12 12.40
CA PHE A 144 6.78 10.68 12.43
C PHE A 144 7.46 10.26 13.72
N ASN A 145 8.50 10.99 14.15
CA ASN A 145 9.22 10.68 15.39
C ASN A 145 8.29 10.79 16.61
N ASP A 146 7.49 11.84 16.70
CA ASP A 146 6.50 12.05 17.76
C ASP A 146 5.51 10.87 17.86
N TYR A 147 5.01 10.37 16.71
CA TYR A 147 4.11 9.22 16.67
C TYR A 147 4.80 7.93 17.12
N TYR A 148 5.99 7.68 16.61
CA TYR A 148 6.80 6.53 17.01
C TYR A 148 7.08 6.55 18.51
N ASP A 149 7.60 7.66 19.05
CA ASP A 149 7.96 7.80 20.46
C ASP A 149 6.75 7.63 21.37
N TYR A 150 5.58 8.12 20.96
CA TYR A 150 4.36 7.95 21.73
C TYR A 150 3.89 6.49 21.76
N ILE A 151 3.84 5.81 20.60
CA ILE A 151 3.46 4.39 20.54
C ILE A 151 4.46 3.54 21.35
N GLN A 152 5.75 3.87 21.29
CA GLN A 152 6.79 3.16 22.02
C GLN A 152 6.73 3.42 23.52
N THR A 153 6.35 4.62 23.94
CA THR A 153 6.07 4.92 25.34
C THR A 153 4.92 4.06 25.84
N LEU A 154 3.79 4.05 25.13
CA LEU A 154 2.64 3.21 25.48
C LEU A 154 3.00 1.73 25.52
N ARG A 155 3.82 1.25 24.57
CA ARG A 155 4.27 -0.14 24.56
C ARG A 155 5.13 -0.47 25.79
N ASN A 156 6.01 0.43 26.22
CA ASN A 156 6.80 0.24 27.44
C ASN A 156 5.95 0.40 28.72
N ASP A 157 4.92 1.25 28.70
CA ASP A 157 3.95 1.35 29.79
C ASP A 157 3.20 0.03 29.98
N THR A 158 2.80 -0.65 28.89
CA THR A 158 2.19 -1.99 28.99
C THR A 158 3.12 -3.00 29.65
N VAL A 159 4.44 -2.93 29.41
CA VAL A 159 5.43 -3.79 30.08
C VAL A 159 5.46 -3.53 31.59
N GLY A 160 5.43 -2.26 32.02
CA GLY A 160 5.35 -1.91 33.44
C GLY A 160 4.02 -2.33 34.09
N ASP A 161 2.92 -2.21 33.36
CA ASP A 161 1.59 -2.64 33.80
C ASP A 161 1.48 -4.17 33.90
N ILE A 162 2.12 -4.93 33.01
CA ILE A 162 2.22 -6.39 33.10
C ILE A 162 2.95 -6.81 34.38
N ASP A 163 4.09 -6.18 34.68
CA ASP A 163 4.85 -6.45 35.90
C ASP A 163 4.01 -6.20 37.16
N THR A 164 3.33 -5.05 37.21
CA THR A 164 2.42 -4.70 38.31
C THR A 164 1.27 -5.71 38.44
N THR A 165 0.65 -6.08 37.31
CA THR A 165 -0.44 -7.06 37.27
C THR A 165 0.02 -8.44 37.76
N VAL A 166 1.22 -8.89 37.38
CA VAL A 166 1.81 -10.15 37.85
C VAL A 166 2.06 -10.12 39.36
N LEU A 167 2.51 -8.99 39.92
CA LEU A 167 2.67 -8.83 41.37
C LEU A 167 1.33 -8.89 42.11
N GLU A 168 0.29 -8.25 41.58
CA GLU A 168 -1.07 -8.30 42.13
C GLU A 168 -1.65 -9.72 42.11
N ILE A 169 -1.51 -10.44 40.98
CA ILE A 169 -1.91 -11.85 40.87
C ILE A 169 -1.21 -12.69 41.94
N ASN A 170 0.11 -12.56 42.09
CA ASN A 170 0.87 -13.34 43.07
C ASN A 170 0.36 -13.12 44.51
N ASN A 171 0.02 -11.88 44.88
CA ASN A 171 -0.53 -11.58 46.20
C ASN A 171 -1.91 -12.21 46.40
N LEU A 172 -2.79 -12.12 45.40
CA LEU A 172 -4.11 -12.75 45.45
C LEU A 172 -4.03 -14.28 45.55
N LEU A 173 -3.09 -14.91 44.84
CA LEU A 173 -2.88 -16.36 44.94
C LEU A 173 -2.42 -16.78 46.34
N ILE A 174 -1.58 -15.98 47.01
CA ILE A 174 -1.17 -16.22 48.40
C ILE A 174 -2.38 -16.14 49.35
N ASP A 175 -3.21 -15.11 49.21
CA ASP A 175 -4.41 -14.93 50.03
C ASP A 175 -5.42 -16.06 49.82
N ILE A 176 -5.66 -16.47 48.56
CA ILE A 176 -6.54 -17.59 48.22
C ILE A 176 -6.02 -18.90 48.81
N ALA A 177 -4.71 -19.16 48.76
CA ALA A 177 -4.11 -20.36 49.33
C ALA A 177 -4.25 -20.42 50.87
N ALA A 178 -4.11 -19.27 51.54
CA ALA A 178 -4.35 -19.15 52.98
C ALA A 178 -5.83 -19.41 53.31
N LEU A 179 -6.76 -18.81 52.57
CA LEU A 179 -8.20 -19.01 52.75
C LEU A 179 -8.64 -20.46 52.47
N ASN A 180 -8.02 -21.13 51.50
CA ASN A 180 -8.22 -22.57 51.26
C ASN A 180 -7.73 -23.42 52.44
N THR A 181 -6.61 -23.05 53.06
CA THR A 181 -6.11 -23.72 54.27
C THR A 181 -7.07 -23.55 55.45
N ASP A 182 -7.62 -22.34 55.62
CA ASP A 182 -8.60 -22.03 56.66
C ASP A 182 -9.94 -22.75 56.44
N ALA A 183 -10.45 -22.78 55.20
CA ALA A 183 -11.68 -23.50 54.84
C ALA A 183 -11.55 -25.00 55.11
N ARG A 184 -10.45 -25.62 54.65
CA ARG A 184 -10.14 -27.04 54.93
C ARG A 184 -10.00 -27.30 56.43
N GLY A 185 -9.44 -26.35 57.18
CA GLY A 185 -9.34 -26.41 58.64
C GLY A 185 -10.72 -26.40 59.31
N ALA A 186 -11.59 -25.46 58.92
CA ALA A 186 -12.95 -25.35 59.42
C ALA A 186 -13.75 -26.62 59.14
N GLU A 187 -13.68 -27.17 57.93
CA GLU A 187 -14.38 -28.41 57.56
C GLU A 187 -13.90 -29.62 58.37
N ARG A 188 -12.58 -29.78 58.58
CA ARG A 188 -12.02 -30.88 59.40
C ARG A 188 -12.47 -30.85 60.85
N PHE A 189 -12.84 -29.68 61.38
CA PHE A 189 -13.33 -29.51 62.75
C PHE A 189 -14.86 -29.37 62.82
N ASP A 190 -15.59 -29.71 61.75
CA ASP A 190 -17.04 -29.53 61.63
C ASP A 190 -17.48 -28.10 62.02
N ARG A 191 -16.78 -27.08 61.51
CA ARG A 191 -17.14 -25.66 61.66
C ARG A 191 -17.69 -25.10 60.34
N SER A 192 -18.41 -23.99 60.42
CA SER A 192 -18.88 -23.26 59.23
C SER A 192 -17.70 -22.73 58.40
N THR A 193 -17.74 -22.99 57.10
CA THR A 193 -16.78 -22.45 56.11
C THR A 193 -17.29 -21.17 55.45
N ALA A 194 -18.59 -20.86 55.59
CA ALA A 194 -19.29 -19.84 54.81
C ALA A 194 -18.59 -18.47 54.79
N GLY A 195 -18.14 -17.97 55.95
CA GLY A 195 -17.45 -16.68 56.02
C GLY A 195 -16.06 -16.66 55.36
N VAL A 196 -15.33 -17.78 55.41
CA VAL A 196 -14.02 -17.89 54.74
C VAL A 196 -14.20 -18.04 53.23
N GLU A 197 -15.23 -18.79 52.81
CA GLU A 197 -15.59 -18.95 51.41
C GLU A 197 -16.05 -17.63 50.77
N ASP A 198 -16.80 -16.79 51.49
CA ASP A 198 -17.23 -15.47 50.98
C ASP A 198 -16.02 -14.55 50.72
N ILE A 199 -15.06 -14.50 51.66
CA ILE A 199 -13.81 -13.72 51.48
C ILE A 199 -12.98 -14.31 50.33
N ARG A 200 -12.91 -15.64 50.23
CA ARG A 200 -12.18 -16.31 49.14
C ARG A 200 -12.79 -15.96 47.79
N ASP A 201 -14.10 -15.99 47.65
CA ASP A 201 -14.79 -15.69 46.40
C ASP A 201 -14.62 -14.22 46.00
N GLU A 202 -14.53 -13.29 46.95
CA GLU A 202 -14.14 -11.90 46.70
C GLU A 202 -12.72 -11.81 46.12
N LYS A 203 -11.76 -12.53 46.69
CA LYS A 203 -10.38 -12.59 46.15
C LYS A 203 -10.29 -13.30 44.80
N ILE A 204 -11.13 -14.30 44.56
CA ILE A 204 -11.22 -14.95 43.26
C ILE A 204 -11.81 -13.99 42.21
N LYS A 205 -12.79 -13.17 42.59
CA LYS A 205 -13.32 -12.12 41.71
C LYS A 205 -12.25 -11.06 41.38
N GLU A 206 -11.51 -10.57 42.38
CA GLU A 206 -10.37 -9.66 42.16
C GLU A 206 -9.33 -10.32 41.23
N LEU A 207 -9.03 -11.61 41.43
CA LEU A 207 -8.12 -12.35 40.56
C LEU A 207 -8.65 -12.46 39.13
N SER A 208 -9.96 -12.68 38.96
CA SER A 208 -10.60 -12.78 37.65
C SER A 208 -10.55 -11.48 36.85
N GLU A 209 -10.41 -10.32 37.51
CA GLU A 209 -10.20 -9.04 36.83
C GLU A 209 -8.81 -8.97 36.17
N LEU A 210 -7.83 -9.70 36.72
CA LEU A 210 -6.42 -9.66 36.29
C LEU A 210 -6.07 -10.78 35.31
N ILE A 211 -6.62 -11.98 35.49
CA ILE A 211 -6.33 -13.18 34.69
C ILE A 211 -7.59 -14.04 34.56
N ASP A 212 -7.79 -14.69 33.42
CA ASP A 212 -8.86 -15.66 33.23
C ASP A 212 -8.60 -16.96 33.99
N ILE A 213 -9.62 -17.39 34.72
CA ILE A 213 -9.52 -18.48 35.68
C ILE A 213 -10.63 -19.50 35.52
N SER A 214 -10.31 -20.73 35.86
CA SER A 214 -11.25 -21.82 36.08
C SER A 214 -11.04 -22.39 37.47
N PHE A 215 -12.08 -22.99 38.04
CA PHE A 215 -12.00 -23.58 39.37
C PHE A 215 -12.95 -24.75 39.56
N PHE A 216 -12.56 -25.64 40.48
CA PHE A 216 -13.37 -26.76 40.94
C PHE A 216 -13.05 -27.08 42.41
N THR A 217 -14.00 -27.71 43.09
CA THR A 217 -13.81 -28.14 44.49
C THR A 217 -13.44 -29.61 44.55
N ARG A 218 -12.38 -29.95 45.29
CA ARG A 218 -11.96 -31.34 45.55
C ARG A 218 -12.85 -31.97 46.63
N SER A 219 -12.79 -33.30 46.78
CA SER A 219 -13.58 -34.07 47.76
C SER A 219 -13.33 -33.73 49.23
N ASP A 220 -12.28 -32.94 49.53
CA ASP A 220 -11.92 -32.46 50.87
C ASP A 220 -12.16 -30.95 51.04
N GLY A 221 -13.03 -30.37 50.19
CA GLY A 221 -13.52 -28.99 50.26
C GLY A 221 -12.57 -27.89 49.82
N VAL A 222 -11.35 -28.25 49.40
CA VAL A 222 -10.39 -27.30 48.86
C VAL A 222 -10.81 -26.89 47.45
N LEU A 223 -10.84 -25.58 47.20
CA LEU A 223 -11.07 -25.02 45.87
C LEU A 223 -9.73 -24.92 45.13
N VAL A 224 -9.64 -25.59 43.99
CA VAL A 224 -8.48 -25.53 43.09
C VAL A 224 -8.75 -24.41 42.09
N VAL A 225 -7.90 -23.38 42.09
CA VAL A 225 -7.88 -22.32 41.08
C VAL A 225 -6.82 -22.66 40.05
N GLN A 226 -7.18 -22.54 38.78
CA GLN A 226 -6.33 -22.81 37.63
C GLN A 226 -6.60 -21.77 36.53
N THR A 227 -5.72 -21.65 35.55
CA THR A 227 -6.01 -20.90 34.33
C THR A 227 -7.16 -21.55 33.56
N ALA A 228 -7.74 -20.84 32.59
CA ALA A 228 -8.75 -21.41 31.70
C ALA A 228 -8.29 -22.70 30.98
N GLU A 229 -6.98 -22.83 30.71
CA GLU A 229 -6.38 -24.02 30.10
C GLU A 229 -6.06 -25.16 31.09
N GLY A 230 -6.31 -24.96 32.38
CA GLY A 230 -6.10 -25.97 33.42
C GLY A 230 -4.72 -25.97 34.07
N LEU A 231 -3.94 -24.90 33.92
CA LEU A 231 -2.69 -24.73 34.67
C LEU A 231 -3.02 -24.32 36.11
N GLU A 232 -2.71 -25.18 37.08
CA GLU A 232 -2.96 -24.88 38.50
C GLU A 232 -2.27 -23.57 38.91
N LEU A 233 -3.02 -22.67 39.58
CA LEU A 233 -2.56 -21.38 40.08
C LEU A 233 -2.56 -21.33 41.60
N ALA A 234 -3.58 -21.88 42.26
CA ALA A 234 -3.63 -21.96 43.71
C ALA A 234 -4.44 -23.17 44.19
N THR A 235 -3.92 -23.84 45.21
CA THR A 235 -4.65 -24.83 46.02
C THR A 235 -4.52 -24.41 47.48
N GLU A 236 -3.91 -25.23 48.33
CA GLU A 236 -3.42 -24.82 49.65
C GLU A 236 -2.01 -24.21 49.56
N GLU A 237 -1.36 -24.34 48.40
CA GLU A 237 -0.11 -23.69 48.06
C GLU A 237 -0.33 -22.79 46.82
N PRO A 238 0.18 -21.55 46.82
CA PRO A 238 0.12 -20.68 45.66
C PRO A 238 1.21 -21.05 44.65
N ARG A 239 0.90 -20.94 43.36
CA ARG A 239 1.91 -20.90 42.30
C ARG A 239 2.35 -19.47 42.09
N ARG A 240 3.63 -19.30 41.73
CA ARG A 240 4.20 -17.98 41.43
C ARG A 240 4.15 -17.75 39.93
N LEU A 241 3.65 -16.60 39.51
CA LEU A 241 3.88 -16.05 38.18
C LEU A 241 5.15 -15.20 38.21
N GLY A 242 5.94 -15.24 37.15
CA GLY A 242 7.07 -14.33 36.99
C GLY A 242 7.13 -13.74 35.60
N PHE A 243 7.64 -12.53 35.57
CA PHE A 243 7.81 -11.70 34.39
C PHE A 243 9.08 -10.88 34.59
N ASP A 244 10.04 -11.03 33.69
CA ASP A 244 11.31 -10.30 33.77
C ASP A 244 11.19 -9.00 32.99
N SER A 245 10.62 -7.97 33.61
CA SER A 245 10.37 -6.68 32.98
C SER A 245 11.65 -6.06 32.39
N SER A 246 11.60 -5.75 31.08
CA SER A 246 12.67 -5.08 30.34
C SER A 246 12.06 -4.14 29.30
N PRO A 247 12.65 -2.94 29.08
CA PRO A 247 12.23 -2.07 27.98
C PRO A 247 12.29 -2.79 26.63
N VAL A 248 11.36 -2.43 25.74
CA VAL A 248 11.21 -3.02 24.41
C VAL A 248 11.32 -1.95 23.33
N SER A 249 11.97 -2.28 22.22
CA SER A 249 12.08 -1.46 21.00
C SER A 249 11.22 -2.00 19.86
N ALA A 250 11.08 -1.23 18.77
CA ALA A 250 10.23 -1.60 17.63
C ALA A 250 10.75 -2.83 16.89
N SER A 251 12.07 -3.08 16.96
CA SER A 251 12.72 -4.26 16.36
C SER A 251 12.58 -5.53 17.21
N GLN A 252 12.05 -5.43 18.44
CA GLN A 252 11.87 -6.58 19.32
C GLN A 252 10.43 -7.10 19.30
N TYR A 253 10.28 -8.41 19.40
CA TYR A 253 9.01 -9.14 19.33
C TYR A 253 9.01 -10.41 20.19
N TYR A 254 7.80 -10.89 20.48
CA TYR A 254 7.59 -12.04 21.35
C TYR A 254 7.93 -13.39 20.71
N ASP A 255 8.33 -14.27 21.64
CA ASP A 255 9.05 -15.55 21.68
C ASP A 255 10.56 -15.52 21.37
N GLU A 256 11.12 -14.39 20.92
CA GLU A 256 12.57 -14.30 20.68
C GLU A 256 13.26 -13.26 21.57
N SER A 257 12.75 -12.02 21.58
CA SER A 257 13.52 -10.87 22.06
C SER A 257 12.84 -10.02 23.13
N ILE A 258 11.58 -10.31 23.47
CA ILE A 258 10.87 -9.71 24.60
C ILE A 258 10.42 -10.77 25.61
N PRO A 259 10.39 -10.45 26.92
CA PRO A 259 10.06 -11.39 27.98
C PRO A 259 8.61 -11.91 27.95
N GLY A 260 8.44 -13.22 28.16
CA GLY A 260 7.15 -13.87 28.41
C GLY A 260 6.75 -13.88 29.89
N VAL A 261 5.49 -14.23 30.15
CA VAL A 261 4.94 -14.46 31.49
C VAL A 261 4.91 -15.96 31.76
N PHE A 262 5.49 -16.38 32.89
CA PHE A 262 5.65 -17.78 33.23
C PHE A 262 4.98 -18.16 34.55
N VAL A 263 4.36 -19.34 34.60
CA VAL A 263 3.92 -19.98 35.85
C VAL A 263 5.00 -20.96 36.31
N PHE A 264 5.45 -20.84 37.55
CA PHE A 264 6.51 -21.68 38.13
C PHE A 264 5.95 -22.82 38.97
N TYR A 265 6.45 -24.04 38.71
CA TYR A 265 6.16 -25.25 39.45
C TYR A 265 7.41 -25.73 40.19
N GLU A 266 7.33 -25.79 41.52
CA GLU A 266 8.37 -26.37 42.35
C GLU A 266 8.18 -27.89 42.44
N GLY A 267 9.07 -28.65 41.79
CA GLY A 267 9.04 -30.10 41.77
C GLY A 267 10.23 -30.74 42.48
N ARG A 268 10.13 -32.05 42.75
CA ARG A 268 11.21 -32.85 43.38
C ARG A 268 12.52 -32.88 42.56
N ASN A 269 12.45 -32.52 41.27
CA ASN A 269 13.56 -32.51 40.31
C ASN A 269 14.02 -31.09 39.91
N GLY A 270 13.56 -30.04 40.61
CA GLY A 270 13.86 -28.63 40.30
C GLY A 270 12.61 -27.83 39.92
N THR A 271 12.81 -26.56 39.59
CA THR A 271 11.73 -25.65 39.17
C THR A 271 11.49 -25.79 37.66
N THR A 272 10.26 -26.08 37.26
CA THR A 272 9.83 -26.04 35.86
C THR A 272 8.94 -24.81 35.64
N SER A 273 9.09 -24.11 34.51
CA SER A 273 8.23 -22.99 34.12
C SER A 273 7.39 -23.35 32.90
N ILE A 274 6.18 -22.80 32.82
CA ILE A 274 5.29 -22.88 31.66
C ILE A 274 4.97 -21.47 31.20
N ASP A 275 5.24 -21.18 29.92
CA ASP A 275 4.88 -19.90 29.30
C ASP A 275 3.37 -19.84 29.06
N ILE A 276 2.76 -18.75 29.52
CA ILE A 276 1.33 -18.46 29.36
C ILE A 276 1.05 -17.26 28.46
N THR A 277 2.08 -16.66 27.84
CA THR A 277 1.96 -15.45 27.00
C THR A 277 1.09 -15.71 25.77
N GLU A 278 1.44 -16.72 24.96
CA GLU A 278 0.66 -17.10 23.76
C GLU A 278 -0.68 -17.76 24.08
N ARG A 279 -0.84 -18.22 25.32
CA ARG A 279 -2.08 -18.85 25.80
C ARG A 279 -3.19 -17.84 26.07
N ARG A 280 -2.94 -16.55 25.79
CA ARG A 280 -3.85 -15.42 26.01
C ARG A 280 -4.54 -15.52 27.37
N PRO A 281 -3.82 -15.20 28.46
CA PRO A 281 -4.25 -15.52 29.82
C PRO A 281 -5.51 -14.77 30.26
N GLY A 282 -6.10 -13.91 29.43
CA GLY A 282 -7.32 -13.15 29.68
C GLY A 282 -7.16 -12.12 30.81
N GLY A 283 -8.28 -11.52 31.22
CA GLY A 283 -8.27 -10.42 32.18
C GLY A 283 -7.44 -9.22 31.70
N ARG A 284 -7.10 -8.33 32.63
CA ARG A 284 -6.19 -7.21 32.37
C ARG A 284 -4.84 -7.68 31.81
N LEU A 285 -4.29 -8.79 32.29
CA LEU A 285 -3.00 -9.32 31.84
C LEU A 285 -3.01 -9.67 30.35
N GLY A 286 -4.05 -10.39 29.89
CA GLY A 286 -4.22 -10.74 28.49
C GLY A 286 -4.38 -9.51 27.59
N GLY A 287 -5.19 -8.54 28.02
CA GLY A 287 -5.38 -7.28 27.27
C GLY A 287 -4.07 -6.48 27.12
N LEU A 288 -3.24 -6.43 28.16
CA LEU A 288 -1.92 -5.79 28.11
C LEU A 288 -0.94 -6.51 27.18
N ILE A 289 -0.92 -7.85 27.20
CA ILE A 289 -0.08 -8.65 26.29
C ILE A 289 -0.48 -8.40 24.82
N GLU A 290 -1.78 -8.38 24.52
CA GLU A 290 -2.27 -8.11 23.16
C GLU A 290 -1.91 -6.69 22.70
N LEU A 291 -1.98 -5.69 23.58
CA LEU A 291 -1.51 -4.33 23.28
C LEU A 291 -0.01 -4.31 22.96
N ARG A 292 0.81 -4.97 23.79
CA ARG A 292 2.27 -5.00 23.67
C ARG A 292 2.76 -5.72 22.42
N ASP A 293 2.11 -6.82 22.06
CA ASP A 293 2.64 -7.80 21.11
C ASP A 293 1.95 -7.75 19.74
N GLU A 294 0.70 -7.30 19.68
CA GLU A 294 -0.09 -7.31 18.44
C GLU A 294 -0.51 -5.89 18.03
N ILE A 295 -1.24 -5.19 18.89
CA ILE A 295 -1.92 -3.93 18.52
C ILE A 295 -0.93 -2.78 18.31
N LEU A 296 -0.12 -2.44 19.32
CA LEU A 296 0.82 -1.30 19.23
C LEU A 296 1.94 -1.55 18.20
N PRO A 297 2.53 -2.76 18.08
CA PRO A 297 3.43 -3.08 16.99
C PRO A 297 2.81 -2.91 15.60
N SER A 298 1.51 -3.18 15.43
CA SER A 298 0.82 -2.94 14.16
C SER A 298 0.76 -1.46 13.78
N TYR A 299 0.60 -0.56 14.74
CA TYR A 299 0.63 0.88 14.50
C TYR A 299 2.03 1.38 14.15
N ASN A 300 3.07 0.85 14.81
CA ASN A 300 4.46 1.14 14.41
C ASN A 300 4.74 0.66 12.98
N ALA A 301 4.32 -0.56 12.63
CA ALA A 301 4.50 -1.09 11.28
C ALA A 301 3.77 -0.26 10.21
N GLN A 302 2.57 0.26 10.52
CA GLN A 302 1.85 1.19 9.64
C GLN A 302 2.65 2.47 9.41
N LEU A 303 3.23 3.03 10.47
CA LEU A 303 3.99 4.27 10.44
C LEU A 303 5.34 4.10 9.73
N ASP A 304 6.04 3.00 9.98
CA ASP A 304 7.31 2.64 9.33
C ASP A 304 7.13 2.45 7.82
N GLU A 305 6.06 1.77 7.39
CA GLU A 305 5.73 1.63 5.97
C GLU A 305 5.52 2.99 5.31
N LEU A 306 4.75 3.89 5.94
CA LEU A 306 4.52 5.23 5.40
C LEU A 306 5.81 6.07 5.35
N ALA A 307 6.60 6.06 6.42
CA ALA A 307 7.86 6.80 6.52
C ALA A 307 8.87 6.30 5.47
N PHE A 308 9.00 4.98 5.34
CA PHE A 308 9.87 4.36 4.36
C PHE A 308 9.44 4.70 2.93
N GLN A 309 8.16 4.51 2.59
CA GLN A 309 7.65 4.83 1.26
C GLN A 309 7.79 6.32 0.96
N MET A 310 7.61 7.20 1.94
CA MET A 310 7.86 8.63 1.76
C MET A 310 9.32 8.89 1.40
N ALA A 311 10.27 8.41 2.20
CA ALA A 311 11.70 8.57 1.92
C ALA A 311 12.10 7.97 0.57
N ASN A 312 11.67 6.74 0.28
CA ASN A 312 11.98 6.02 -0.94
C ASN A 312 11.40 6.71 -2.18
N ARG A 313 10.16 7.21 -2.14
CA ARG A 313 9.55 7.93 -3.27
C ARG A 313 10.31 9.21 -3.60
N PHE A 314 10.66 9.99 -2.58
CA PHE A 314 11.50 11.19 -2.73
C PHE A 314 12.86 10.84 -3.38
N ASP A 315 13.52 9.79 -2.86
CA ASP A 315 14.79 9.29 -3.38
C ASP A 315 14.70 8.86 -4.85
N GLN A 316 13.63 8.15 -5.22
CA GLN A 316 13.33 7.72 -6.59
C GLN A 316 13.04 8.87 -7.55
N GLN A 317 12.80 10.11 -7.09
CA GLN A 317 12.70 11.30 -7.95
C GLN A 317 13.99 12.14 -7.99
N GLY A 318 15.07 11.63 -7.39
CA GLY A 318 16.39 12.27 -7.35
C GLY A 318 16.59 13.23 -6.17
N LEU A 319 15.63 13.27 -5.25
CA LEU A 319 15.70 14.10 -4.05
C LEU A 319 15.65 13.20 -2.81
N ARG A 320 16.80 12.78 -2.29
CA ARG A 320 16.92 12.07 -1.01
C ARG A 320 16.63 13.02 0.16
N LEU A 321 15.36 13.38 0.32
CA LEU A 321 14.90 14.37 1.29
C LEU A 321 14.96 13.83 2.71
N PHE A 322 14.50 12.60 2.90
CA PHE A 322 14.40 11.97 4.21
C PHE A 322 15.39 10.81 4.33
N THR A 323 16.10 10.74 5.45
CA THR A 323 17.08 9.70 5.76
C THR A 323 17.09 9.39 7.25
N ASP A 324 17.84 8.36 7.64
CA ASP A 324 18.30 8.22 9.02
C ASP A 324 19.39 9.26 9.36
N GLN A 325 19.90 9.18 10.60
CA GLN A 325 21.01 10.01 11.10
C GLN A 325 22.33 9.85 10.33
N ASN A 326 22.49 8.74 9.60
CA ASN A 326 23.68 8.43 8.82
C ASN A 326 23.56 8.87 7.35
N GLY A 327 22.42 9.44 6.93
CA GLY A 327 22.17 9.85 5.55
C GLY A 327 21.68 8.71 4.64
N ASN A 328 21.24 7.59 5.22
CA ASN A 328 20.80 6.41 4.50
C ASN A 328 19.28 6.24 4.57
N ILE A 329 18.71 5.67 3.52
CA ILE A 329 17.36 5.10 3.53
C ILE A 329 17.54 3.58 3.63
N PRO A 330 16.83 2.89 4.54
CA PRO A 330 16.87 1.43 4.57
C PRO A 330 16.47 0.83 3.21
N THR A 331 16.86 -0.42 2.94
CA THR A 331 16.54 -1.07 1.67
C THR A 331 15.10 -1.56 1.59
N ASN A 332 14.52 -1.55 0.39
CA ASN A 332 13.17 -2.09 0.13
C ASN A 332 13.14 -3.63 0.03
N THR A 333 13.93 -4.33 0.85
CA THR A 333 14.07 -5.78 0.75
C THR A 333 12.74 -6.44 1.11
N ALA A 334 12.28 -7.36 0.26
CA ALA A 334 11.05 -8.10 0.50
C ALA A 334 11.19 -8.95 1.78
N PRO A 335 10.21 -8.93 2.69
CA PRO A 335 10.27 -9.77 3.88
C PRO A 335 10.17 -11.26 3.49
N ASP A 336 10.78 -12.13 4.28
CA ASP A 336 10.72 -13.58 4.09
C ASP A 336 10.22 -14.27 5.37
N PRO A 337 8.90 -14.55 5.48
CA PRO A 337 8.30 -15.19 6.64
C PRO A 337 8.65 -16.69 6.73
N THR A 338 9.30 -17.27 5.71
CA THR A 338 9.61 -18.71 5.65
C THR A 338 11.02 -19.03 6.16
N THR A 339 11.84 -18.01 6.42
CA THR A 339 13.16 -18.19 7.00
C THR A 339 13.05 -18.75 8.42
N LEU A 340 13.80 -19.82 8.69
CA LEU A 340 13.80 -20.52 9.98
C LEU A 340 15.19 -20.43 10.62
N PRO A 341 15.31 -20.30 11.95
CA PRO A 341 14.22 -20.31 12.94
C PRO A 341 13.48 -18.96 13.08
N VAL A 342 14.04 -17.87 12.57
CA VAL A 342 13.52 -16.50 12.69
C VAL A 342 13.17 -15.95 11.31
N PRO A 343 11.93 -15.46 11.09
CA PRO A 343 11.55 -14.72 9.90
C PRO A 343 12.46 -13.53 9.61
N THR A 344 12.64 -13.20 8.32
CA THR A 344 13.41 -12.01 7.90
C THR A 344 12.41 -10.86 7.73
N PRO A 345 12.44 -9.84 8.61
CA PRO A 345 11.57 -8.69 8.51
C PRO A 345 12.01 -7.76 7.38
N VAL A 346 11.21 -6.72 7.14
CA VAL A 346 11.64 -5.58 6.34
C VAL A 346 12.77 -4.81 7.03
N ASP A 347 13.68 -4.21 6.27
CA ASP A 347 14.87 -3.53 6.81
C ASP A 347 14.55 -2.18 7.51
N TYR A 348 13.36 -1.63 7.27
CA TYR A 348 12.92 -0.33 7.78
C TYR A 348 12.07 -0.40 9.07
N VAL A 349 12.10 -1.52 9.82
CA VAL A 349 11.45 -1.58 11.14
C VAL A 349 12.09 -0.55 12.09
N GLY A 350 11.26 0.36 12.61
CA GLY A 350 11.66 1.48 13.46
C GLY A 350 12.18 2.71 12.70
N PHE A 351 12.14 2.72 11.36
CA PHE A 351 12.62 3.86 10.57
C PHE A 351 11.85 5.15 10.87
N SER A 352 10.55 5.06 11.17
CA SER A 352 9.74 6.23 11.54
C SER A 352 10.23 6.96 12.80
N GLY A 353 10.93 6.27 13.70
CA GLY A 353 11.52 6.87 14.90
C GLY A 353 12.85 7.58 14.68
N VAL A 354 13.47 7.40 13.51
CA VAL A 354 14.79 7.96 13.18
C VAL A 354 14.82 8.75 11.87
N ILE A 355 13.68 8.82 11.17
CA ILE A 355 13.53 9.62 9.95
C ILE A 355 13.75 11.09 10.28
N GLN A 356 14.59 11.73 9.49
CA GLN A 356 14.92 13.15 9.58
C GLN A 356 15.18 13.71 8.18
N VAL A 357 15.22 15.04 8.05
CA VAL A 357 15.70 15.65 6.80
C VAL A 357 17.18 15.32 6.62
N ASN A 358 17.57 15.02 5.39
CA ASN A 358 18.94 14.69 5.04
C ASN A 358 19.88 15.86 5.37
N ASN A 359 20.86 15.62 6.23
CA ASN A 359 21.86 16.61 6.65
C ASN A 359 22.56 17.29 5.46
N ARG A 360 22.65 16.65 4.28
CA ARG A 360 23.21 17.28 3.07
C ARG A 360 22.37 18.48 2.63
N ILE A 361 21.05 18.35 2.65
CA ILE A 361 20.10 19.42 2.30
C ILE A 361 20.09 20.51 3.38
N GLU A 362 20.22 20.14 4.65
CA GLU A 362 20.34 21.14 5.72
C GLU A 362 21.59 22.01 5.59
N ASN A 363 22.70 21.41 5.14
CA ASN A 363 23.96 22.13 4.90
C ASN A 363 23.95 22.92 3.58
N ASP A 364 23.20 22.45 2.58
CA ASP A 364 23.01 23.11 1.29
C ASP A 364 21.56 22.96 0.81
N ILE A 365 20.77 23.99 1.10
CA ILE A 365 19.34 24.00 0.81
C ILE A 365 19.03 24.03 -0.69
N THR A 366 20.00 24.43 -1.53
CA THR A 366 19.82 24.47 -2.99
C THR A 366 19.65 23.06 -3.57
N LEU A 367 20.02 22.02 -2.84
CA LEU A 367 19.77 20.63 -3.20
C LEU A 367 18.27 20.26 -3.23
N LEU A 368 17.37 21.03 -2.61
CA LEU A 368 15.93 20.86 -2.81
C LEU A 368 15.51 21.06 -4.29
N GLN A 369 16.23 21.93 -4.98
CA GLN A 369 16.04 22.22 -6.40
C GLN A 369 16.94 21.37 -7.29
N GLN A 370 18.21 21.21 -6.93
CA GLN A 370 19.21 20.51 -7.74
C GLN A 370 19.16 18.98 -7.58
N GLY A 371 18.44 18.47 -6.58
CA GLY A 371 18.49 17.06 -6.21
C GLY A 371 19.73 16.75 -5.36
N THR A 372 19.76 15.54 -4.80
CA THR A 372 20.83 15.12 -3.86
C THR A 372 21.90 14.23 -4.49
N TYR A 373 21.65 13.76 -5.71
CA TYR A 373 22.58 12.92 -6.43
C TYR A 373 23.55 13.80 -7.22
N ALA A 374 24.81 13.39 -7.27
CA ALA A 374 25.75 14.01 -8.19
C ALA A 374 25.37 13.56 -9.60
N SER A 375 24.52 14.32 -10.28
CA SER A 375 24.32 14.14 -11.70
C SER A 375 25.61 14.52 -12.44
N GLU A 376 25.89 13.88 -13.58
CA GLU A 376 26.87 14.38 -14.55
C GLU A 376 26.48 15.78 -15.07
N GLU A 377 25.23 16.15 -14.82
CA GLU A 377 24.54 17.38 -15.13
C GLU A 377 24.67 18.39 -13.97
N ILE A 378 25.04 19.63 -14.28
CA ILE A 378 24.86 20.74 -13.33
C ILE A 378 23.47 21.32 -13.63
N ILE A 379 22.47 20.99 -12.81
CA ILE A 379 21.14 21.61 -12.92
C ILE A 379 21.31 23.12 -12.70
N PRO A 380 21.01 23.97 -13.69
CA PRO A 380 21.20 25.41 -13.56
C PRO A 380 20.30 26.01 -12.47
N SER A 381 20.79 27.06 -11.81
CA SER A 381 19.93 27.93 -10.99
C SER A 381 18.76 28.41 -11.85
N GLY A 382 17.54 28.16 -11.39
CA GLY A 382 16.28 28.54 -12.00
C GLY A 382 15.47 27.34 -12.53
N ASP A 383 16.08 26.16 -12.61
CA ASP A 383 15.40 24.95 -13.07
C ASP A 383 14.48 24.38 -11.97
N ASN A 384 13.30 23.88 -12.35
CA ASN A 384 12.32 23.30 -11.43
C ASN A 384 12.08 21.80 -11.66
N GLN A 385 12.90 21.10 -12.44
CA GLN A 385 12.66 19.72 -12.82
C GLN A 385 12.53 18.75 -11.64
N VAL A 386 13.44 18.80 -10.67
CA VAL A 386 13.38 17.95 -9.46
C VAL A 386 12.10 18.23 -8.68
N VAL A 387 11.78 19.51 -8.49
CA VAL A 387 10.59 19.96 -7.74
C VAL A 387 9.29 19.53 -8.45
N ARG A 388 9.24 19.66 -9.78
CA ARG A 388 8.11 19.19 -10.59
C ARG A 388 7.94 17.69 -10.50
N ARG A 389 9.02 16.91 -10.65
CA ARG A 389 8.97 15.45 -10.49
C ARG A 389 8.46 15.04 -9.11
N VAL A 390 8.93 15.74 -8.07
CA VAL A 390 8.43 15.52 -6.71
C VAL A 390 6.92 15.73 -6.65
N LEU A 391 6.40 16.82 -7.20
CA LEU A 391 4.97 17.11 -7.20
C LEU A 391 4.13 16.09 -7.98
N GLU A 392 4.61 15.69 -9.16
CA GLU A 392 3.88 14.80 -10.06
C GLU A 392 3.90 13.33 -9.59
N PHE A 393 5.06 12.87 -9.11
CA PHE A 393 5.29 11.44 -8.85
C PHE A 393 5.29 11.09 -7.36
N VAL A 394 5.95 11.85 -6.47
CA VAL A 394 6.07 11.44 -5.04
C VAL A 394 4.71 11.38 -4.36
N PHE A 395 3.89 12.41 -4.56
CA PHE A 395 2.55 12.52 -3.98
C PHE A 395 1.47 11.81 -4.81
N GLY A 396 1.84 11.26 -5.97
CA GLY A 396 0.99 10.49 -6.86
C GLY A 396 1.08 8.97 -6.65
N GLU A 397 0.58 8.23 -7.64
CA GLU A 397 0.60 6.75 -7.67
C GLU A 397 1.72 6.23 -8.57
N THR A 398 2.12 7.04 -9.55
CA THR A 398 3.12 6.73 -10.57
C THR A 398 4.52 7.01 -10.03
N ASN A 399 5.44 6.08 -10.27
CA ASN A 399 6.87 6.25 -10.05
C ASN A 399 7.53 6.89 -11.28
N TYR A 400 7.31 6.30 -12.45
CA TYR A 400 7.82 6.81 -13.72
C TYR A 400 6.89 6.41 -14.88
N GLN A 401 7.09 7.06 -16.02
CA GLN A 401 6.51 6.65 -17.29
C GLN A 401 7.53 5.87 -18.12
N GLU A 402 7.07 4.86 -18.83
CA GLU A 402 7.91 4.15 -19.79
C GLU A 402 7.17 3.97 -21.12
N ALA A 403 7.93 3.94 -22.21
CA ALA A 403 7.46 3.52 -23.52
C ALA A 403 8.20 2.24 -23.89
N VAL A 404 7.46 1.14 -24.03
CA VAL A 404 8.02 -0.18 -24.35
C VAL A 404 7.75 -0.48 -25.83
N GLY A 405 8.81 -0.80 -26.54
CA GLY A 405 8.76 -1.18 -27.95
C GLY A 405 7.97 -2.47 -28.13
N VAL A 406 7.10 -2.48 -29.14
CA VAL A 406 6.26 -3.66 -29.49
C VAL A 406 6.81 -4.45 -30.66
N ILE A 407 7.89 -3.96 -31.28
CA ILE A 407 8.55 -4.55 -32.44
C ILE A 407 9.95 -5.05 -32.08
N ASP A 408 10.35 -6.16 -32.69
CA ASP A 408 11.73 -6.63 -32.72
C ASP A 408 12.55 -5.75 -33.68
N LEU A 409 13.40 -4.89 -33.14
CA LEU A 409 14.32 -4.04 -33.89
C LEU A 409 15.62 -4.78 -34.27
N ASN A 410 15.78 -6.06 -33.92
CA ASN A 410 16.87 -6.84 -34.49
C ASN A 410 16.59 -7.03 -35.98
N ILE A 411 17.47 -6.49 -36.81
CA ILE A 411 17.36 -6.59 -38.26
C ILE A 411 17.66 -8.04 -38.66
N VAL A 412 16.60 -8.82 -38.99
CA VAL A 412 16.70 -10.23 -39.39
C VAL A 412 16.21 -10.40 -40.83
N GLY A 413 17.11 -10.51 -41.80
CA GLY A 413 16.73 -10.73 -43.19
C GLY A 413 17.65 -10.07 -44.20
N PRO A 414 17.23 -9.91 -45.47
CA PRO A 414 18.02 -9.23 -46.50
C PRO A 414 18.06 -7.69 -46.35
N SER A 415 17.31 -7.11 -45.41
CA SER A 415 17.27 -5.67 -45.14
C SER A 415 18.60 -5.18 -44.59
N THR A 416 19.07 -4.03 -45.07
CA THR A 416 20.40 -3.49 -44.71
C THR A 416 20.38 -2.35 -43.70
N ASP A 417 19.23 -1.72 -43.45
CA ASP A 417 19.08 -0.58 -42.54
C ASP A 417 17.69 -0.47 -41.89
N LEU A 418 17.58 0.40 -40.88
CA LEU A 418 16.40 0.59 -40.05
C LEU A 418 15.21 1.19 -40.81
N GLN A 419 15.45 2.05 -41.81
CA GLN A 419 14.38 2.64 -42.62
C GLN A 419 13.64 1.54 -43.40
N GLU A 420 14.39 0.67 -44.09
CA GLU A 420 13.84 -0.49 -44.80
C GLU A 420 13.15 -1.49 -43.84
N TRP A 421 13.74 -1.72 -42.66
CA TRP A 421 13.15 -2.61 -41.64
C TRP A 421 11.77 -2.14 -41.16
N LEU A 422 11.64 -0.84 -40.88
CA LEU A 422 10.39 -0.21 -40.42
C LEU A 422 9.43 0.15 -41.57
N GLY A 423 9.87 0.03 -42.83
CA GLY A 423 9.08 0.45 -43.99
C GLY A 423 8.85 1.95 -44.07
N ILE A 424 9.77 2.74 -43.52
CA ILE A 424 9.80 4.21 -43.61
C ILE A 424 10.88 4.60 -44.62
N GLN A 425 10.75 5.76 -45.26
CA GLN A 425 11.75 6.22 -46.23
C GLN A 425 11.93 7.72 -46.14
N SER A 426 13.16 8.15 -46.35
CA SER A 426 13.49 9.55 -46.61
C SER A 426 12.73 10.00 -47.87
N ALA A 427 12.24 11.22 -47.87
CA ALA A 427 11.45 11.75 -48.98
C ALA A 427 11.89 13.16 -49.34
N ASN A 428 12.12 13.36 -50.63
CA ASN A 428 12.36 14.66 -51.22
C ASN A 428 11.33 14.90 -52.31
N ARG A 429 10.67 16.05 -52.26
CA ARG A 429 9.58 16.38 -53.17
C ARG A 429 9.71 17.80 -53.67
N VAL A 430 10.12 17.93 -54.93
CA VAL A 430 10.22 19.22 -55.62
C VAL A 430 8.95 19.44 -56.44
N ILE A 431 8.16 20.44 -56.06
CA ILE A 431 6.90 20.78 -56.72
C ILE A 431 7.11 22.01 -57.61
N GLY A 432 6.74 21.90 -58.88
CA GLY A 432 6.71 23.02 -59.80
C GLY A 432 5.67 24.06 -59.40
N GLY A 433 6.03 25.33 -59.50
CA GLY A 433 5.17 26.47 -59.18
C GLY A 433 4.08 26.77 -60.22
N LEU A 434 4.08 26.11 -61.38
CA LEU A 434 3.10 26.31 -62.43
C LEU A 434 2.01 25.22 -62.41
N ASP A 435 0.76 25.65 -62.36
CA ASP A 435 -0.43 24.81 -62.49
C ASP A 435 -0.77 24.64 -63.98
N PHE A 436 -0.58 23.42 -64.50
CA PHE A 436 -0.89 23.04 -65.87
C PHE A 436 -2.38 22.65 -66.08
N SER A 437 -3.22 22.68 -65.04
CA SER A 437 -4.65 22.35 -65.13
C SER A 437 -5.47 23.40 -65.88
N SER A 438 -5.01 24.66 -65.94
CA SER A 438 -5.64 25.69 -66.78
C SER A 438 -5.44 25.47 -68.28
N PHE A 439 -4.58 24.52 -68.64
CA PHE A 439 -4.32 24.11 -70.01
C PHE A 439 -5.21 22.90 -70.37
N THR A 440 -6.54 23.07 -70.30
CA THR A 440 -7.55 22.11 -70.83
C THR A 440 -7.73 22.36 -72.33
N GLU A 441 -7.80 21.41 -73.27
CA GLU A 441 -8.36 20.04 -73.31
C GLU A 441 -7.52 19.15 -74.28
N ILE A 442 -7.25 17.87 -73.95
CA ILE A 442 -8.03 16.65 -74.27
C ILE A 442 -8.19 16.41 -75.77
N ASP A 443 -7.48 15.40 -76.29
CA ASP A 443 -7.68 14.75 -77.59
C ASP A 443 -9.20 14.60 -77.88
N ASP A 444 -9.75 15.47 -78.74
CA ASP A 444 -11.14 15.38 -79.22
C ASP A 444 -11.28 14.40 -80.41
N GLY A 445 -10.20 13.69 -80.75
CA GLY A 445 -10.07 12.85 -81.93
C GLY A 445 -9.74 13.62 -83.22
N SER A 446 -9.46 14.93 -83.16
CA SER A 446 -9.07 15.77 -84.29
C SER A 446 -7.59 16.16 -84.23
N ALA A 447 -6.80 15.63 -85.17
CA ALA A 447 -5.37 15.86 -85.35
C ALA A 447 -4.94 17.32 -85.69
N THR A 448 -5.75 18.32 -85.38
CA THR A 448 -5.54 19.71 -85.81
C THR A 448 -5.52 20.74 -84.69
N ASN A 449 -5.87 20.38 -83.44
CA ASN A 449 -5.92 21.33 -82.31
C ASN A 449 -5.38 20.76 -80.98
N ASP A 450 -4.55 19.71 -81.01
CA ASP A 450 -3.83 19.27 -79.80
C ASP A 450 -2.81 20.35 -79.39
N THR A 451 -2.96 20.89 -78.19
CA THR A 451 -1.98 21.83 -77.62
C THR A 451 -0.81 21.02 -77.07
N ASP A 452 0.25 20.89 -77.86
CA ASP A 452 1.52 20.28 -77.45
C ASP A 452 2.25 21.11 -76.36
N LEU A 453 3.23 20.49 -75.69
CA LEU A 453 4.10 21.16 -74.71
C LEU A 453 4.66 22.49 -75.24
N TYR A 454 5.04 22.51 -76.52
CA TYR A 454 5.63 23.68 -77.16
C TYR A 454 4.62 24.84 -77.33
N SER A 455 3.44 24.61 -77.88
CA SER A 455 2.39 25.62 -78.06
C SER A 455 1.83 26.13 -76.72
N SER A 456 1.80 25.26 -75.70
CA SER A 456 1.42 25.63 -74.34
C SER A 456 2.40 26.63 -73.73
N LEU A 457 3.70 26.44 -73.96
CA LEU A 457 4.78 27.28 -73.44
C LEU A 457 5.08 28.52 -74.33
N GLU A 458 4.85 28.44 -75.64
CA GLU A 458 5.08 29.52 -76.62
C GLU A 458 4.23 30.77 -76.32
N SER A 459 3.06 30.60 -75.71
CA SER A 459 2.18 31.70 -75.27
C SER A 459 2.76 32.55 -74.13
N PHE A 460 3.67 31.97 -73.33
CA PHE A 460 4.36 32.66 -72.24
C PHE A 460 5.74 33.17 -72.67
N PHE A 461 6.37 32.55 -73.68
CA PHE A 461 7.72 32.88 -74.10
C PHE A 461 7.92 32.80 -75.63
N PRO A 462 7.85 33.93 -76.35
CA PRO A 462 7.87 33.96 -77.82
C PRO A 462 9.24 33.67 -78.48
N ALA A 463 10.23 33.15 -77.74
CA ALA A 463 11.59 32.92 -78.23
C ALA A 463 12.30 31.73 -77.56
N TRP A 464 11.67 30.55 -77.53
CA TRP A 464 12.30 29.31 -77.06
C TRP A 464 12.98 28.56 -78.21
N PRO A 465 14.27 28.20 -78.11
CA PRO A 465 14.89 27.22 -78.98
C PRO A 465 14.23 25.85 -78.83
N ALA A 466 14.03 25.14 -79.95
CA ALA A 466 13.53 23.76 -79.96
C ALA A 466 14.49 22.72 -79.31
N ASN A 467 15.57 23.15 -78.64
CA ASN A 467 16.57 22.27 -78.03
C ASN A 467 16.86 22.69 -76.58
N ASP A 468 15.92 23.36 -75.92
CA ASP A 468 16.08 23.78 -74.54
C ASP A 468 16.07 22.57 -73.61
N GLN A 469 17.17 22.40 -72.89
CA GLN A 469 17.42 21.27 -72.01
C GLN A 469 17.60 21.74 -70.57
N PHE A 470 17.23 20.87 -69.63
CA PHE A 470 17.59 20.99 -68.21
C PHE A 470 18.03 19.65 -67.64
N GLN A 471 18.78 19.68 -66.54
CA GLN A 471 19.30 18.50 -65.87
C GLN A 471 18.66 18.31 -64.51
N ILE A 472 18.35 17.05 -64.20
CA ILE A 472 17.96 16.62 -62.86
C ILE A 472 19.04 15.64 -62.40
N THR A 473 19.67 15.90 -61.26
CA THR A 473 20.62 14.97 -60.65
C THR A 473 20.02 14.38 -59.39
N PHE A 474 20.01 13.05 -59.30
CA PHE A 474 19.58 12.31 -58.12
C PHE A 474 20.80 11.70 -57.44
N GLU A 475 20.91 11.91 -56.13
CA GLU A 475 21.99 11.33 -55.31
C GLU A 475 21.55 11.14 -53.85
N GLU A 476 22.05 10.11 -53.19
CA GLU A 476 21.99 9.96 -51.72
C GLU A 476 23.43 9.76 -51.23
N PRO A 477 24.12 10.86 -50.86
CA PRO A 477 25.53 10.81 -50.48
C PRO A 477 25.82 9.91 -49.29
N ARG A 478 24.87 9.69 -48.37
CA ARG A 478 25.05 8.88 -47.16
C ARG A 478 25.16 7.38 -47.46
N THR A 479 24.39 6.91 -48.44
CA THR A 479 24.44 5.51 -48.90
C THR A 479 25.39 5.31 -50.09
N GLY A 480 25.88 6.39 -50.69
CA GLY A 480 26.72 6.36 -51.88
C GLY A 480 25.96 6.05 -53.17
N LEU A 481 24.63 6.24 -53.19
CA LEU A 481 23.82 6.10 -54.40
C LEU A 481 23.91 7.37 -55.25
N GLY A 482 24.26 7.22 -56.53
CA GLY A 482 24.47 8.37 -57.43
C GLY A 482 25.86 9.02 -57.28
N PRO A 483 26.07 10.24 -57.80
CA PRO A 483 25.11 11.05 -58.54
C PRO A 483 24.76 10.46 -59.91
N THR A 484 23.47 10.42 -60.24
CA THR A 484 22.99 10.09 -61.59
C THR A 484 22.26 11.30 -62.16
N THR A 485 22.80 11.88 -63.22
CA THR A 485 22.22 13.04 -63.89
C THR A 485 21.45 12.60 -65.13
N ILE A 486 20.18 13.00 -65.21
CA ILE A 486 19.35 12.90 -66.41
C ILE A 486 19.27 14.27 -67.09
N THR A 487 19.22 14.28 -68.41
CA THR A 487 19.02 15.50 -69.20
C THR A 487 17.65 15.40 -69.86
N ILE A 488 16.81 16.39 -69.61
CA ILE A 488 15.46 16.50 -70.16
C ILE A 488 15.52 17.49 -71.31
N ASP A 489 15.33 16.96 -72.53
CA ASP A 489 15.14 17.77 -73.73
C ASP A 489 13.64 17.92 -73.99
N LEU A 490 13.14 19.15 -74.03
CA LEU A 490 11.72 19.40 -74.23
C LEU A 490 11.22 18.97 -75.62
N SER A 491 12.10 18.89 -76.63
CA SER A 491 11.74 18.37 -77.95
C SER A 491 11.59 16.86 -77.98
N ASP A 492 12.40 16.16 -77.19
CA ASP A 492 12.28 14.72 -77.00
C ASP A 492 10.99 14.37 -76.26
N ALA A 493 10.60 15.17 -75.26
CA ALA A 493 9.31 14.99 -74.56
C ALA A 493 8.11 14.98 -75.52
N GLN A 494 8.12 15.88 -76.51
CA GLN A 494 7.09 15.94 -77.54
C GLN A 494 7.20 14.79 -78.56
N ALA A 495 8.41 14.45 -78.99
CA ALA A 495 8.63 13.45 -80.04
C ALA A 495 8.42 12.00 -79.55
N ASN A 496 8.85 11.70 -78.33
CA ASN A 496 8.78 10.38 -77.71
C ASN A 496 7.38 10.07 -77.18
N PHE A 497 6.67 11.09 -76.70
CA PHE A 497 5.34 10.95 -76.09
C PHE A 497 4.34 11.90 -76.74
N PRO A 498 3.99 11.71 -78.04
CA PRO A 498 3.00 12.55 -78.71
C PRO A 498 1.62 12.41 -78.04
N ILE A 499 0.83 13.49 -78.07
CA ILE A 499 -0.53 13.51 -77.52
C ILE A 499 -1.41 12.49 -78.27
N GLY A 500 -2.18 11.71 -77.50
CA GLY A 500 -3.06 10.65 -78.01
C GLY A 500 -2.95 9.34 -77.21
N GLY A 501 -4.08 8.79 -76.77
CA GLY A 501 -4.10 7.60 -75.90
C GLY A 501 -4.00 7.96 -74.40
N PRO A 502 -3.13 7.32 -73.58
CA PRO A 502 -3.05 7.55 -72.14
C PRO A 502 -2.42 8.90 -71.72
N ILE A 503 -1.87 9.66 -72.66
CA ILE A 503 -1.25 10.98 -72.46
C ILE A 503 -2.29 12.06 -72.81
N ASN A 504 -2.68 12.89 -71.82
CA ASN A 504 -3.82 13.79 -71.96
C ASN A 504 -3.44 15.27 -72.13
N ASN A 505 -2.21 15.66 -71.75
CA ASN A 505 -1.75 17.06 -71.78
C ASN A 505 -0.20 17.19 -71.83
N ALA A 506 0.28 18.43 -71.98
CA ALA A 506 1.70 18.80 -72.00
C ALA A 506 2.48 18.39 -70.73
N LEU A 507 1.85 18.44 -69.56
CA LEU A 507 2.48 18.03 -68.31
C LEU A 507 2.66 16.50 -68.27
N ASP A 508 1.70 15.72 -68.78
CA ASP A 508 1.82 14.27 -68.90
C ASP A 508 2.98 13.88 -69.86
N GLN A 509 3.22 14.68 -70.92
CA GLN A 509 4.38 14.49 -71.81
C GLN A 509 5.69 14.72 -71.07
N LEU A 510 5.79 15.83 -70.32
CA LEU A 510 6.99 16.17 -69.55
C LEU A 510 7.26 15.15 -68.44
N VAL A 511 6.23 14.73 -67.71
CA VAL A 511 6.31 13.68 -66.69
C VAL A 511 6.77 12.35 -67.30
N SER A 512 6.20 11.97 -68.45
CA SER A 512 6.57 10.73 -69.15
C SER A 512 8.01 10.76 -69.64
N GLU A 513 8.48 11.92 -70.15
CA GLU A 513 9.86 12.09 -70.57
C GLU A 513 10.83 12.01 -69.39
N ILE A 514 10.54 12.70 -68.28
CA ILE A 514 11.36 12.61 -67.07
C ILE A 514 11.47 11.15 -66.61
N ASN A 515 10.35 10.43 -66.52
CA ASN A 515 10.36 9.03 -66.11
C ASN A 515 11.05 8.09 -67.11
N SER A 516 10.96 8.37 -68.41
CA SER A 516 11.71 7.67 -69.45
C SER A 516 13.22 7.85 -69.27
N GLN A 517 13.67 9.09 -69.04
CA GLN A 517 15.08 9.41 -68.82
C GLN A 517 15.61 8.83 -67.51
N ILE A 518 14.82 8.80 -66.44
CA ILE A 518 15.14 8.08 -65.19
C ILE A 518 15.44 6.60 -65.49
N GLY A 519 14.58 5.94 -66.27
CA GLY A 519 14.77 4.54 -66.67
C GLY A 519 15.99 4.32 -67.56
N LEU A 520 16.22 5.20 -68.55
CA LEU A 520 17.33 5.11 -69.50
C LEU A 520 18.69 5.35 -68.85
N ALA A 521 18.78 6.33 -67.95
CA ALA A 521 20.01 6.63 -67.22
C ALA A 521 20.37 5.55 -66.18
N GLY A 522 19.42 4.63 -65.90
CA GLY A 522 19.62 3.58 -64.90
C GLY A 522 19.77 4.14 -63.49
N VAL A 523 18.97 5.17 -63.15
CA VAL A 523 18.95 5.73 -61.79
C VAL A 523 18.77 4.57 -60.79
N PRO A 524 19.64 4.46 -59.76
CA PRO A 524 19.56 3.37 -58.80
C PRO A 524 18.16 3.23 -58.21
N ALA A 525 17.62 2.01 -58.20
CA ALA A 525 16.26 1.75 -57.71
C ALA A 525 16.04 2.22 -56.25
N GLY A 526 17.10 2.23 -55.43
CA GLY A 526 17.07 2.72 -54.06
C GLY A 526 16.82 4.23 -53.91
N LEU A 527 16.99 5.03 -54.98
CA LEU A 527 16.63 6.45 -55.00
C LEU A 527 15.14 6.70 -55.28
N ALA A 528 14.41 5.65 -55.70
CA ALA A 528 12.99 5.65 -56.05
C ALA A 528 12.55 6.90 -56.86
N ALA A 529 13.43 7.39 -57.73
CA ALA A 529 13.20 8.64 -58.45
C ALA A 529 11.99 8.50 -59.39
N ASN A 530 11.08 9.47 -59.34
CA ASN A 530 9.88 9.48 -60.16
C ASN A 530 9.38 10.91 -60.37
N ALA A 531 8.67 11.15 -61.46
CA ALA A 531 7.89 12.36 -61.69
C ALA A 531 6.40 12.03 -61.75
N THR A 532 5.57 12.88 -61.14
CA THR A 532 4.11 12.76 -61.12
C THR A 532 3.43 14.12 -61.28
N THR A 533 2.11 14.10 -61.41
CA THR A 533 1.25 15.29 -61.44
C THR A 533 0.40 15.31 -60.17
N ASN A 534 0.39 16.42 -59.43
CA ASN A 534 -0.46 16.55 -58.24
C ASN A 534 -1.92 16.93 -58.60
N THR A 535 -2.79 16.97 -57.59
CA THR A 535 -4.21 17.37 -57.75
C THR A 535 -4.44 18.80 -58.21
N TYR A 536 -3.40 19.65 -58.14
CA TYR A 536 -3.38 21.02 -58.63
C TYR A 536 -2.72 21.15 -60.00
N GLY A 537 -2.52 20.05 -60.75
CA GLY A 537 -1.95 20.08 -62.09
C GLY A 537 -0.49 20.54 -62.14
N GLN A 538 0.28 20.39 -61.06
CA GLN A 538 1.69 20.79 -61.02
C GLN A 538 2.61 19.58 -61.19
N LEU A 539 3.77 19.78 -61.81
CA LEU A 539 4.85 18.80 -61.86
C LEU A 539 5.38 18.53 -60.45
N VAL A 540 5.55 17.26 -60.10
CA VAL A 540 6.17 16.84 -58.85
C VAL A 540 7.30 15.89 -59.19
N ILE A 541 8.51 16.18 -58.73
CA ILE A 541 9.67 15.30 -58.83
C ILE A 541 9.95 14.77 -57.44
N GLU A 542 9.97 13.45 -57.29
CA GLU A 542 10.14 12.74 -56.03
C GLU A 542 11.37 11.86 -56.08
N SER A 543 12.08 11.75 -54.96
CA SER A 543 13.18 10.82 -54.74
C SER A 543 13.36 10.58 -53.25
N THR A 544 13.94 9.44 -52.87
CA THR A 544 14.39 9.19 -51.49
C THR A 544 15.73 9.86 -51.17
N GLY A 545 16.41 10.43 -52.17
CA GLY A 545 17.65 11.18 -52.00
C GLY A 545 17.51 12.66 -52.39
N ASN A 546 18.64 13.36 -52.44
CA ASN A 546 18.74 14.73 -52.89
C ASN A 546 18.40 14.87 -54.38
N ILE A 547 17.71 15.96 -54.73
CA ILE A 547 17.36 16.34 -56.09
C ILE A 547 18.05 17.65 -56.39
N ASN A 548 18.91 17.68 -57.40
CA ASN A 548 19.52 18.93 -57.88
C ASN A 548 19.00 19.26 -59.28
N LEU A 549 18.40 20.44 -59.41
CA LEU A 549 17.86 20.98 -60.65
C LEU A 549 18.81 22.02 -61.23
N ALA A 550 19.25 21.82 -62.47
CA ALA A 550 20.16 22.72 -63.16
C ALA A 550 19.68 22.98 -64.60
N ALA A 551 19.50 24.24 -64.97
CA ALA A 551 19.05 24.66 -66.30
C ALA A 551 20.09 25.46 -67.09
N THR A 552 21.25 25.74 -66.47
CA THR A 552 22.38 26.47 -67.05
C THR A 552 23.71 25.71 -66.85
N GLY A 553 24.70 26.00 -67.71
CA GLY A 553 26.06 25.47 -67.58
C GLY A 553 26.36 24.20 -68.38
N PHE A 554 25.50 23.80 -69.32
CA PHE A 554 25.70 22.65 -70.22
C PHE A 554 25.23 22.96 -71.66
N ALA A 555 25.59 22.10 -72.61
CA ALA A 555 25.25 22.32 -74.02
C ALA A 555 23.74 22.14 -74.25
N GLY A 556 23.07 23.13 -74.85
CA GLY A 556 21.62 23.12 -75.04
C GLY A 556 20.82 23.71 -73.87
N GLU A 557 21.48 24.47 -72.98
CA GLU A 557 20.83 25.08 -71.80
C GLU A 557 19.57 25.90 -72.14
N MET A 558 18.51 25.66 -71.36
CA MET A 558 17.22 26.35 -71.43
C MET A 558 17.30 27.80 -70.90
N GLY A 559 18.22 28.08 -69.99
CA GLY A 559 18.33 29.39 -69.33
C GLY A 559 17.31 29.57 -68.20
N VAL A 560 17.62 30.47 -67.25
CA VAL A 560 16.89 30.62 -65.98
C VAL A 560 15.45 31.12 -66.15
N ASP A 561 15.19 32.02 -67.11
CA ASP A 561 13.85 32.56 -67.34
C ASP A 561 12.87 31.49 -67.88
N ALA A 562 13.36 30.63 -68.77
CA ALA A 562 12.60 29.51 -69.33
C ALA A 562 12.50 28.34 -68.34
N PHE A 563 13.45 28.17 -67.43
CA PHE A 563 13.31 27.18 -66.36
C PHE A 563 12.28 27.59 -65.31
N ASN A 564 12.31 28.85 -64.89
CA ASN A 564 11.31 29.43 -63.99
C ASN A 564 9.90 29.42 -64.61
N ALA A 565 9.82 29.51 -65.94
CA ALA A 565 8.57 29.35 -66.69
C ALA A 565 7.88 28.01 -66.48
N LEU A 566 8.65 26.93 -66.40
CA LEU A 566 8.14 25.58 -66.10
C LEU A 566 7.68 25.44 -64.64
N GLY A 567 7.76 26.53 -63.87
CA GLY A 567 7.54 26.54 -62.44
C GLY A 567 8.71 25.91 -61.66
N LEU A 568 9.83 25.57 -62.30
CA LEU A 568 10.97 24.97 -61.63
C LEU A 568 12.00 26.03 -61.26
N ALA A 569 12.67 25.85 -60.12
CA ALA A 569 13.75 26.72 -59.69
C ALA A 569 15.06 25.93 -59.67
N GLU A 570 16.15 26.53 -60.17
CA GLU A 570 17.47 25.91 -60.05
C GLU A 570 17.86 25.83 -58.57
N GLY A 571 18.45 24.71 -58.17
CA GLY A 571 18.88 24.52 -56.80
C GLY A 571 19.04 23.06 -56.40
N ALA A 572 19.74 22.87 -55.29
CA ALA A 572 19.84 21.60 -54.60
C ALA A 572 18.74 21.53 -53.53
N PHE A 573 17.89 20.53 -53.64
CA PHE A 573 16.83 20.21 -52.69
C PHE A 573 17.27 18.98 -51.91
N SER A 574 17.41 19.11 -50.59
CA SER A 574 17.80 18.01 -49.71
C SER A 574 16.60 17.14 -49.37
N THR A 575 16.82 15.84 -49.19
CA THR A 575 15.78 14.95 -48.67
C THR A 575 15.43 15.28 -47.21
N GLU A 576 14.17 15.04 -46.84
CA GLU A 576 13.70 15.08 -45.45
C GLU A 576 13.69 13.64 -44.91
N ASP A 577 14.27 13.44 -43.73
CA ASP A 577 14.41 12.13 -43.12
C ASP A 577 13.30 11.84 -42.10
N PRO A 578 12.88 10.56 -41.95
CA PRO A 578 11.97 10.15 -40.91
C PRO A 578 12.50 10.51 -39.52
N SER A 579 11.69 11.17 -38.70
CA SER A 579 12.09 11.55 -37.35
C SER A 579 10.98 11.42 -36.32
N PHE A 580 11.33 11.36 -35.05
CA PHE A 580 10.37 11.48 -33.95
C PHE A 580 11.01 12.31 -32.85
N THR A 581 10.18 12.92 -32.03
CA THR A 581 10.62 13.81 -30.97
C THR A 581 10.42 13.11 -29.63
N VAL A 582 11.46 13.11 -28.81
CA VAL A 582 11.43 12.66 -27.42
C VAL A 582 11.66 13.86 -26.52
N GLN A 583 10.83 13.96 -25.49
CA GLN A 583 10.95 14.97 -24.45
C GLN A 583 10.86 14.28 -23.10
N VAL A 584 11.87 14.47 -22.25
CA VAL A 584 11.83 14.02 -20.85
C VAL A 584 11.49 15.23 -19.99
N GLY A 585 10.35 15.16 -19.32
CA GLY A 585 9.89 16.25 -18.49
C GLY A 585 9.78 17.61 -19.19
N ASN A 586 10.40 18.63 -18.57
CA ASN A 586 10.43 19.99 -19.10
C ASN A 586 11.68 20.27 -19.95
N GLU A 587 12.52 19.27 -20.19
CA GLU A 587 13.68 19.45 -21.06
C GLU A 587 13.24 19.85 -22.47
N PRO A 588 14.08 20.57 -23.23
CA PRO A 588 13.80 20.85 -24.63
C PRO A 588 13.57 19.54 -25.40
N PRO A 589 12.50 19.44 -26.22
CA PRO A 589 12.27 18.27 -27.04
C PRO A 589 13.43 18.04 -28.02
N VAL A 590 13.91 16.80 -28.09
CA VAL A 590 15.00 16.38 -28.97
C VAL A 590 14.42 15.56 -30.12
N THR A 591 14.71 15.99 -31.35
CA THR A 591 14.30 15.27 -32.56
C THR A 591 15.35 14.23 -32.93
N ILE A 592 14.93 12.96 -32.89
CA ILE A 592 15.71 11.81 -33.32
C ILE A 592 15.40 11.53 -34.77
N THR A 593 16.42 11.64 -35.61
CA THR A 593 16.31 11.44 -37.06
C THR A 593 16.90 10.09 -37.42
N ILE A 594 16.10 9.26 -38.09
CA ILE A 594 16.53 7.98 -38.63
C ILE A 594 17.04 8.25 -40.04
N GLU A 595 18.35 8.18 -40.23
CA GLU A 595 19.01 8.39 -41.52
C GLU A 595 19.09 7.07 -42.32
N PRO A 596 19.25 7.14 -43.65
CA PRO A 596 19.59 5.96 -44.44
C PRO A 596 20.88 5.32 -43.91
N SER A 597 20.94 3.99 -43.88
CA SER A 597 22.02 3.18 -43.28
C SER A 597 22.11 3.10 -41.75
N ASP A 598 21.27 3.83 -41.00
CA ASP A 598 21.19 3.67 -39.54
C ASP A 598 20.83 2.21 -39.19
N THR A 599 21.52 1.66 -38.20
CA THR A 599 21.13 0.42 -37.52
C THR A 599 20.48 0.74 -36.17
N VAL A 600 20.03 -0.30 -35.46
CA VAL A 600 19.52 -0.14 -34.09
C VAL A 600 20.58 0.45 -33.14
N VAL A 601 21.88 0.22 -33.41
CA VAL A 601 22.98 0.77 -32.60
C VAL A 601 23.04 2.29 -32.78
N GLU A 602 23.03 2.79 -34.02
CA GLU A 602 23.02 4.24 -34.26
C GLU A 602 21.73 4.91 -33.73
N LEU A 603 20.59 4.21 -33.74
CA LEU A 603 19.38 4.72 -33.10
C LEU A 603 19.56 4.87 -31.58
N ILE A 604 20.14 3.87 -30.92
CA ILE A 604 20.44 3.90 -29.48
C ILE A 604 21.43 5.02 -29.18
N ASP A 605 22.53 5.14 -29.94
CA ASP A 605 23.54 6.20 -29.78
C ASP A 605 22.93 7.62 -29.96
N LYS A 606 21.90 7.76 -30.81
CA LYS A 606 21.18 9.04 -30.99
C LYS A 606 20.22 9.34 -29.84
N LEU A 607 19.73 8.32 -29.13
CA LEU A 607 18.82 8.47 -27.99
C LEU A 607 19.57 8.69 -26.68
N GLU A 608 20.65 7.93 -26.45
CA GLU A 608 21.48 8.01 -25.26
C GLU A 608 22.19 9.35 -25.14
N TRP A 609 22.18 9.92 -23.93
CA TRP A 609 22.87 11.17 -23.66
C TRP A 609 24.39 10.96 -23.55
N ASP A 610 25.15 11.63 -24.41
CA ASP A 610 26.61 11.73 -24.32
C ASP A 610 27.01 13.12 -23.78
N ALA A 611 27.48 13.13 -22.54
CA ALA A 611 27.92 14.35 -21.85
C ALA A 611 29.14 15.03 -22.51
N ALA A 612 29.98 14.29 -23.25
CA ALA A 612 31.17 14.84 -23.90
C ALA A 612 30.84 15.60 -25.19
N THR A 613 29.87 15.11 -25.96
CA THR A 613 29.41 15.72 -27.22
C THR A 613 28.19 16.63 -27.04
N GLN A 614 27.49 16.53 -25.91
CA GLN A 614 26.21 17.19 -25.65
C GLN A 614 25.15 16.81 -26.68
N THR A 615 25.12 15.53 -27.06
CA THR A 615 24.15 14.96 -28.01
C THR A 615 23.33 13.87 -27.35
N GLY A 616 22.13 13.62 -27.85
CA GLY A 616 21.19 12.66 -27.27
C GLY A 616 20.05 13.32 -26.49
N VAL A 617 19.21 12.51 -25.85
CA VAL A 617 18.09 12.99 -25.05
C VAL A 617 18.51 13.06 -23.59
N LEU A 618 18.65 14.27 -23.07
CA LEU A 618 19.00 14.49 -21.66
C LEU A 618 17.95 13.86 -20.73
N GLY A 619 18.41 13.17 -19.69
CA GLY A 619 17.55 12.52 -18.70
C GLY A 619 16.78 11.30 -19.21
N LEU A 620 17.11 10.78 -20.41
CA LEU A 620 16.53 9.56 -20.95
C LEU A 620 17.39 8.35 -20.61
N ASN A 621 16.77 7.32 -20.05
CA ASN A 621 17.33 5.98 -19.97
C ASN A 621 16.80 5.17 -21.16
N VAL A 622 17.74 4.55 -21.87
CA VAL A 622 17.49 3.72 -23.05
C VAL A 622 17.88 2.29 -22.69
N ASP A 623 16.93 1.37 -22.76
CA ASP A 623 17.17 -0.05 -22.50
C ASP A 623 16.80 -0.86 -23.74
N PHE A 624 17.71 -1.73 -24.18
CA PHE A 624 17.50 -2.57 -25.36
C PHE A 624 17.70 -4.04 -25.00
N ASP A 625 16.60 -4.80 -25.01
CA ASP A 625 16.68 -6.25 -24.83
C ASP A 625 17.17 -6.90 -26.13
N ALA A 626 18.45 -7.24 -26.20
CA ALA A 626 19.04 -7.87 -27.38
C ALA A 626 18.43 -9.25 -27.74
N LEU A 627 17.76 -9.94 -26.80
CA LEU A 627 17.09 -11.22 -27.05
C LEU A 627 15.68 -11.02 -27.62
N ALA A 628 14.95 -10.04 -27.11
CA ALA A 628 13.58 -9.73 -27.55
C ALA A 628 13.53 -8.70 -28.71
N GLY A 629 14.61 -7.93 -28.90
CA GLY A 629 14.73 -6.81 -29.83
C GLY A 629 13.89 -5.60 -29.47
N THR A 630 13.40 -5.50 -28.24
CA THR A 630 12.50 -4.44 -27.80
C THR A 630 13.29 -3.27 -27.21
N LEU A 631 12.94 -2.06 -27.66
CA LEU A 631 13.48 -0.80 -27.14
C LEU A 631 12.55 -0.25 -26.05
N THR A 632 13.07 -0.04 -24.85
CA THR A 632 12.35 0.59 -23.74
C THR A 632 12.95 1.96 -23.45
N LEU A 633 12.09 2.98 -23.41
CA LEU A 633 12.47 4.36 -23.11
C LEU A 633 11.80 4.79 -21.81
N ARG A 634 12.58 5.29 -20.85
CA ARG A 634 12.05 5.81 -19.58
C ARG A 634 12.88 7.00 -19.08
N PRO A 635 12.30 7.94 -18.34
CA PRO A 635 13.05 8.98 -17.64
C PRO A 635 14.04 8.39 -16.64
N GLY A 636 15.17 9.08 -16.46
CA GLY A 636 16.22 8.73 -15.51
C GLY A 636 17.60 8.69 -16.17
N ILE A 637 18.65 8.63 -15.34
CA ILE A 637 20.02 8.45 -15.82
C ILE A 637 20.33 6.95 -15.92
N ASP A 638 21.06 6.55 -16.97
CA ASP A 638 21.61 5.21 -17.08
C ASP A 638 22.83 5.05 -16.16
N ASP A 639 22.65 4.27 -15.11
CA ASP A 639 23.75 3.73 -14.33
C ASP A 639 23.90 2.27 -14.77
N THR A 640 24.90 2.03 -15.60
CA THR A 640 25.32 0.70 -16.10
C THR A 640 25.73 -0.30 -14.99
N ASN A 641 25.56 0.04 -13.70
CA ASN A 641 25.81 -0.78 -12.53
C ASN A 641 24.56 -1.00 -11.65
N GLY A 642 23.35 -0.76 -12.18
CA GLY A 642 22.10 -0.97 -11.44
C GLY A 642 21.74 0.17 -10.50
N GLY A 643 22.13 1.40 -10.84
CA GLY A 643 21.88 2.59 -10.02
C GLY A 643 20.46 3.12 -10.06
N THR A 644 20.32 4.21 -9.31
CA THR A 644 19.05 4.87 -9.00
C THR A 644 18.51 5.59 -10.22
N PHE A 645 17.46 5.00 -10.83
CA PHE A 645 16.61 5.69 -11.79
C PHE A 645 15.91 6.86 -11.10
N PHE A 646 15.90 8.01 -11.76
CA PHE A 646 15.04 9.13 -11.35
C PHE A 646 13.77 9.04 -12.16
N GLY A 647 12.63 8.89 -11.49
CA GLY A 647 11.33 8.84 -12.13
C GLY A 647 11.03 10.12 -12.91
N GLY A 648 9.86 10.17 -13.55
CA GLY A 648 9.52 11.29 -14.41
C GLY A 648 8.50 10.94 -15.48
N ASP A 649 8.12 11.97 -16.23
CA ASP A 649 7.29 11.93 -17.41
C ASP A 649 8.14 11.94 -18.68
N ILE A 650 7.69 11.20 -19.69
CA ILE A 650 8.27 11.20 -21.03
C ILE A 650 7.15 11.43 -22.03
N THR A 651 7.44 12.22 -23.06
CA THR A 651 6.54 12.45 -24.20
C THR A 651 7.27 12.04 -25.46
N ILE A 652 6.65 11.16 -26.24
CA ILE A 652 7.17 10.73 -27.53
C ILE A 652 6.12 11.07 -28.59
N THR A 653 6.52 11.87 -29.56
CA THR A 653 5.62 12.32 -30.64
C THR A 653 6.25 12.07 -31.99
N SER A 654 5.44 11.61 -32.94
CA SER A 654 5.91 11.39 -34.31
C SER A 654 5.96 12.70 -35.09
N SER A 655 6.91 12.80 -36.02
CA SER A 655 6.87 13.77 -37.10
C SER A 655 5.80 13.40 -38.15
N SER A 656 5.69 14.17 -39.23
CA SER A 656 4.76 13.97 -40.37
C SER A 656 4.99 12.69 -41.18
N PHE A 657 5.96 11.87 -40.83
CA PHE A 657 6.30 10.64 -41.53
C PHE A 657 5.40 9.47 -41.13
N GLN A 658 5.05 8.68 -42.13
CA GLN A 658 4.24 7.48 -41.97
C GLN A 658 5.02 6.25 -42.45
N ALA A 659 5.05 5.21 -41.62
CA ALA A 659 5.48 3.88 -41.99
C ALA A 659 4.51 3.25 -42.98
N ASN A 660 5.06 2.60 -43.99
CA ASN A 660 4.34 1.79 -44.96
C ASN A 660 4.62 0.30 -44.69
N PRO A 661 3.69 -0.41 -44.04
CA PRO A 661 3.80 -1.85 -43.76
C PRO A 661 4.08 -2.73 -44.98
N ALA A 662 3.63 -2.31 -46.17
CA ALA A 662 3.82 -3.10 -47.38
C ALA A 662 5.27 -3.12 -47.87
N THR A 663 6.07 -2.14 -47.45
CA THR A 663 7.49 -2.01 -47.79
C THR A 663 8.42 -2.39 -46.63
N ALA A 664 7.88 -2.79 -45.48
CA ALA A 664 8.65 -3.19 -44.33
C ALA A 664 9.27 -4.60 -44.51
N GLY A 665 10.54 -4.76 -44.12
CA GLY A 665 11.20 -6.07 -44.02
C GLY A 665 10.73 -6.93 -42.84
N ASN A 666 10.08 -6.32 -41.84
CA ASN A 666 9.66 -6.98 -40.61
C ASN A 666 8.24 -7.61 -40.72
N PRO A 667 8.08 -8.92 -40.45
CA PRO A 667 6.78 -9.58 -40.45
C PRO A 667 5.80 -9.10 -39.36
N GLN A 668 6.29 -8.47 -38.28
CA GLN A 668 5.49 -7.94 -37.18
C GLN A 668 4.77 -6.64 -37.53
N LEU A 669 5.23 -5.90 -38.54
CA LEU A 669 4.54 -4.71 -39.06
C LEU A 669 3.40 -5.05 -40.03
N GLN A 670 3.13 -6.34 -40.29
CA GLN A 670 2.01 -6.75 -41.15
C GLN A 670 0.65 -6.34 -40.56
N PRO A 671 -0.30 -5.87 -41.39
CA PRO A 671 -1.44 -5.08 -40.92
C PRO A 671 -2.43 -5.89 -40.06
N PRO A 672 -2.83 -5.40 -38.87
CA PRO A 672 -4.09 -5.79 -38.27
C PRO A 672 -5.23 -5.03 -38.97
N ALA A 673 -5.69 -5.49 -40.15
CA ALA A 673 -6.86 -4.98 -40.90
C ALA A 673 -7.00 -3.46 -41.18
N LEU A 674 -6.08 -2.62 -40.70
CA LEU A 674 -6.11 -1.16 -40.81
C LEU A 674 -5.45 -0.74 -42.12
N ASN A 675 -6.30 -0.26 -43.01
CA ASN A 675 -5.92 0.28 -44.30
C ASN A 675 -5.74 1.80 -44.12
N ASN A 676 -4.60 2.23 -43.56
CA ASN A 676 -3.97 3.56 -43.69
C ASN A 676 -2.81 3.73 -42.68
N ALA A 677 -1.61 3.97 -43.21
CA ALA A 677 -0.48 4.70 -42.64
C ALA A 677 -0.27 4.74 -41.11
N VAL A 678 0.48 3.77 -40.60
CA VAL A 678 1.06 3.78 -39.23
C VAL A 678 2.16 4.85 -39.18
N ASN A 679 2.38 5.59 -38.09
CA ASN A 679 3.54 6.49 -37.99
C ASN A 679 4.76 5.82 -37.35
N ILE A 680 5.91 6.48 -37.31
CA ILE A 680 7.17 5.90 -36.78
C ILE A 680 7.02 5.49 -35.31
N VAL A 681 6.41 6.35 -34.49
CA VAL A 681 6.21 6.11 -33.05
C VAL A 681 5.26 4.94 -32.83
N SER A 682 4.15 4.85 -33.55
CA SER A 682 3.24 3.69 -33.45
C SER A 682 3.85 2.43 -34.06
N ALA A 683 4.77 2.53 -35.03
CA ALA A 683 5.50 1.38 -35.54
C ALA A 683 6.48 0.80 -34.50
N ILE A 684 7.17 1.66 -33.74
CA ILE A 684 8.13 1.22 -32.73
C ILE A 684 7.42 0.80 -31.42
N PHE A 685 6.46 1.59 -30.95
CA PHE A 685 5.88 1.45 -29.60
C PHE A 685 4.38 1.14 -29.55
N GLY A 686 3.69 1.06 -30.70
CA GLY A 686 2.27 0.63 -30.73
C GLY A 686 1.26 1.66 -30.22
N SER A 687 1.54 2.98 -30.29
CA SER A 687 0.73 4.09 -29.75
C SER A 687 -0.66 4.36 -30.38
N PHE A 688 -1.22 3.44 -31.17
CA PHE A 688 -2.42 3.71 -31.98
C PHE A 688 -3.72 3.24 -31.30
N THR A 689 -4.80 4.03 -31.40
CA THR A 689 -6.16 3.61 -31.01
C THR A 689 -7.09 3.59 -32.23
N ASP A 690 -7.77 2.47 -32.47
CA ASP A 690 -8.76 2.31 -33.54
C ASP A 690 -10.20 2.44 -32.98
N ASP A 691 -10.77 3.64 -33.08
CA ASP A 691 -12.16 3.92 -32.69
C ASP A 691 -13.15 3.78 -33.89
N GLY A 692 -12.74 3.12 -34.98
CA GLY A 692 -13.61 2.79 -36.10
C GLY A 692 -14.10 3.97 -36.97
N VAL A 693 -13.71 5.21 -36.67
CA VAL A 693 -14.05 6.41 -37.46
C VAL A 693 -12.88 7.40 -37.59
N THR A 694 -11.96 7.46 -36.61
CA THR A 694 -10.76 8.31 -36.66
C THR A 694 -9.63 7.64 -35.90
N THR A 695 -8.45 7.55 -36.50
CA THR A 695 -7.22 7.10 -35.84
C THR A 695 -6.57 8.30 -35.16
N THR A 696 -6.37 8.25 -33.84
CA THR A 696 -5.63 9.28 -33.10
C THR A 696 -4.39 8.66 -32.46
N GLU A 697 -3.27 9.36 -32.62
CA GLU A 697 -1.99 8.99 -32.04
C GLU A 697 -1.91 9.50 -30.60
N SER A 698 -1.65 8.59 -29.67
CA SER A 698 -1.34 8.91 -28.28
C SER A 698 0.19 8.94 -28.10
N SER A 699 0.68 9.53 -27.02
CA SER A 699 2.03 9.18 -26.55
C SER A 699 2.04 7.68 -26.18
N PRO A 700 3.06 6.88 -26.57
CA PRO A 700 3.20 5.44 -26.26
C PRO A 700 3.59 5.16 -24.81
N THR A 701 3.14 5.96 -23.86
CA THR A 701 3.65 5.89 -22.49
C THR A 701 2.68 5.19 -21.54
N ALA A 702 3.23 4.32 -20.71
CA ALA A 702 2.54 3.65 -19.62
C ALA A 702 3.04 4.19 -18.28
N ASN A 703 2.12 4.46 -17.35
CA ASN A 703 2.46 4.82 -15.98
C ASN A 703 2.84 3.55 -15.21
N ILE A 704 4.04 3.52 -14.65
CA ILE A 704 4.49 2.47 -13.75
C ILE A 704 4.34 2.97 -12.33
N SER A 705 3.48 2.31 -11.55
CA SER A 705 3.27 2.66 -10.15
C SER A 705 4.47 2.33 -9.27
N TYR A 706 4.54 2.93 -8.09
CA TYR A 706 5.44 2.44 -7.05
C TYR A 706 5.08 0.99 -6.70
N GLN A 707 6.11 0.14 -6.59
CA GLN A 707 5.93 -1.27 -6.36
C GLN A 707 6.88 -1.76 -5.28
N SER A 708 6.35 -2.55 -4.35
CA SER A 708 7.10 -3.24 -3.31
C SER A 708 6.67 -4.69 -3.30
N GLU A 709 7.63 -5.61 -3.40
CA GLU A 709 7.33 -7.04 -3.37
C GLU A 709 6.81 -7.43 -1.97
N THR A 710 5.67 -8.12 -1.93
CA THR A 710 4.95 -8.46 -0.70
C THR A 710 5.67 -9.50 0.15
N VAL A 711 6.27 -10.50 -0.50
CA VAL A 711 7.08 -11.56 0.09
C VAL A 711 8.18 -11.93 -0.89
N ASN A 712 9.37 -12.19 -0.37
CA ASN A 712 10.53 -12.60 -1.16
C ASN A 712 10.20 -13.74 -2.13
N GLY A 713 10.37 -13.50 -3.44
CA GLY A 713 10.16 -14.48 -4.49
C GLY A 713 8.69 -14.79 -4.82
N SER A 714 7.75 -14.00 -4.31
CA SER A 714 6.31 -14.16 -4.61
C SER A 714 5.95 -13.64 -6.01
N GLY A 715 6.71 -12.67 -6.53
CA GLY A 715 6.35 -11.93 -7.75
C GLY A 715 5.09 -11.06 -7.60
N ALA A 716 4.54 -10.92 -6.39
CA ALA A 716 3.38 -10.10 -6.11
C ALA A 716 3.82 -8.75 -5.52
N PHE A 717 3.47 -7.67 -6.22
CA PHE A 717 3.86 -6.30 -5.89
C PHE A 717 2.65 -5.44 -5.49
N VAL A 718 2.86 -4.53 -4.54
CA VAL A 718 1.85 -3.58 -4.06
C VAL A 718 2.47 -2.19 -3.84
N ASN A 719 1.66 -1.13 -3.90
CA ASN A 719 2.15 0.25 -3.66
C ASN A 719 2.62 0.48 -2.22
N PHE A 720 1.93 -0.16 -1.28
CA PHE A 720 2.26 -0.18 0.15
C PHE A 720 2.07 -1.60 0.65
N ARG A 721 3.04 -2.14 1.38
CA ARG A 721 2.87 -3.45 2.02
C ARG A 721 1.79 -3.36 3.09
N ASN A 722 0.96 -4.39 3.15
CA ASN A 722 -0.12 -4.49 4.13
C ASN A 722 -0.02 -5.72 5.04
N THR A 723 0.93 -6.61 4.75
CA THR A 723 1.15 -7.89 5.42
C THR A 723 2.65 -8.16 5.51
N ASN A 724 3.04 -9.10 6.38
CA ASN A 724 4.42 -9.50 6.63
C ASN A 724 5.33 -8.34 7.06
N LEU A 725 4.76 -7.35 7.72
CA LEU A 725 5.49 -6.22 8.28
C LEU A 725 5.90 -6.50 9.72
N GLY A 726 6.61 -5.53 10.31
CA GLY A 726 7.06 -5.58 11.69
C GLY A 726 8.25 -6.54 11.90
N PRO A 727 8.77 -6.57 13.13
CA PRO A 727 9.99 -7.30 13.48
C PRO A 727 9.92 -8.82 13.32
N ASN A 728 8.72 -9.41 13.31
CA ASN A 728 8.50 -10.85 13.16
C ASN A 728 7.97 -11.24 11.76
N ALA A 729 7.93 -10.29 10.81
CA ALA A 729 7.37 -10.47 9.48
C ALA A 729 5.96 -11.13 9.45
N ASN A 730 5.13 -10.85 10.46
CA ASN A 730 3.77 -11.41 10.60
C ASN A 730 2.73 -10.33 10.91
N THR A 731 3.11 -9.05 10.86
CA THR A 731 2.20 -7.96 11.17
C THR A 731 1.39 -7.58 9.93
N SER A 732 0.06 -7.44 10.11
CA SER A 732 -0.85 -6.89 9.11
C SER A 732 -1.29 -5.49 9.51
N THR A 733 -1.22 -4.54 8.58
CA THR A 733 -1.64 -3.16 8.84
C THR A 733 -3.15 -3.01 8.79
N GLY A 734 -3.84 -3.89 8.07
CA GLY A 734 -5.27 -3.73 7.76
C GLY A 734 -5.58 -2.52 6.89
N ILE A 735 -4.56 -1.89 6.29
CA ILE A 735 -4.71 -0.79 5.33
C ILE A 735 -4.60 -1.37 3.93
N PHE A 736 -5.66 -1.23 3.14
CA PHE A 736 -5.77 -1.81 1.80
C PHE A 736 -5.94 -0.73 0.73
N SER A 737 -5.42 -1.02 -0.46
CA SER A 737 -5.59 -0.20 -1.66
C SER A 737 -5.25 1.27 -1.44
N ALA A 738 -4.26 1.55 -0.59
CA ALA A 738 -3.71 2.89 -0.44
C ALA A 738 -2.90 3.22 -1.69
N THR A 739 -3.21 4.33 -2.34
CA THR A 739 -2.62 4.61 -3.66
C THR A 739 -1.48 5.63 -3.62
N ASN A 740 -1.59 6.63 -2.73
CA ASN A 740 -0.58 7.66 -2.49
C ASN A 740 -0.33 7.90 -0.98
N LEU A 741 0.69 8.70 -0.66
CA LEU A 741 1.13 8.96 0.72
C LEU A 741 0.04 9.58 1.61
N ILE A 742 -0.72 10.55 1.08
CA ILE A 742 -1.77 11.25 1.84
C ILE A 742 -2.95 10.31 2.12
N ASP A 743 -3.36 9.52 1.12
CA ASP A 743 -4.42 8.51 1.26
C ASP A 743 -4.03 7.43 2.28
N TYR A 744 -2.79 6.94 2.25
CA TYR A 744 -2.29 6.00 3.26
C TYR A 744 -2.35 6.61 4.67
N ALA A 745 -1.85 7.86 4.85
CA ALA A 745 -1.86 8.54 6.13
C ALA A 745 -3.30 8.73 6.67
N GLN A 746 -4.27 9.08 5.82
CA GLN A 746 -5.69 9.18 6.21
C GLN A 746 -6.27 7.81 6.60
N LYS A 747 -5.97 6.76 5.83
CA LYS A 747 -6.41 5.38 6.12
C LYS A 747 -5.81 4.85 7.42
N MET A 748 -4.56 5.21 7.74
CA MET A 748 -3.93 4.89 9.03
C MET A 748 -4.72 5.49 10.20
N ILE A 749 -5.06 6.78 10.15
CA ILE A 749 -5.85 7.44 11.21
C ILE A 749 -7.26 6.82 11.32
N ASN A 750 -7.89 6.52 10.18
CA ASN A 750 -9.17 5.84 10.13
C ASN A 750 -9.10 4.43 10.73
N LYS A 751 -8.03 3.67 10.48
CA LYS A 751 -7.82 2.33 11.03
C LYS A 751 -7.70 2.36 12.54
N ILE A 752 -6.90 3.26 13.11
CA ILE A 752 -6.79 3.46 14.56
C ILE A 752 -8.16 3.78 15.18
N SER A 753 -8.93 4.65 14.53
CA SER A 753 -10.28 4.99 14.99
C SER A 753 -11.25 3.81 14.91
N GLN A 754 -11.14 2.96 13.87
CA GLN A 754 -11.94 1.74 13.74
C GLN A 754 -11.59 0.72 14.82
N ASP A 755 -10.30 0.53 15.10
CA ASP A 755 -9.83 -0.39 16.14
C ASP A 755 -10.31 0.05 17.52
N PHE A 756 -10.18 1.34 17.84
CA PHE A 756 -10.72 1.90 19.07
C PHE A 756 -12.23 1.66 19.19
N ASN A 757 -13.01 1.99 18.17
CA ASN A 757 -14.47 1.80 18.20
C ASN A 757 -14.87 0.32 18.31
N SER A 758 -14.09 -0.59 17.70
CA SER A 758 -14.30 -2.04 17.79
C SER A 758 -14.06 -2.54 19.21
N VAL A 759 -12.93 -2.16 19.82
CA VAL A 759 -12.58 -2.50 21.19
C VAL A 759 -13.57 -1.88 22.19
N GLN A 760 -13.97 -0.62 22.00
CA GLN A 760 -14.98 0.06 22.81
C GLN A 760 -16.34 -0.64 22.73
N SER A 761 -16.77 -1.04 21.54
CA SER A 761 -18.01 -1.81 21.37
C SER A 761 -17.91 -3.19 22.04
N GLY A 762 -16.74 -3.83 21.98
CA GLY A 762 -16.43 -5.06 22.70
C GLY A 762 -16.59 -4.87 24.21
N PHE A 763 -15.94 -3.84 24.77
CA PHE A 763 -16.06 -3.47 26.17
C PHE A 763 -17.52 -3.28 26.59
N GLU A 764 -18.30 -2.46 25.86
CA GLU A 764 -19.70 -2.19 26.20
C GLU A 764 -20.58 -3.45 26.20
N ASN A 765 -20.33 -4.37 25.27
CA ASN A 765 -21.01 -5.65 25.21
C ASN A 765 -20.67 -6.53 26.41
N GLU A 766 -19.38 -6.71 26.70
CA GLU A 766 -18.91 -7.54 27.80
C GLU A 766 -19.31 -6.94 29.17
N ASP A 767 -19.27 -5.62 29.33
CA ASP A 767 -19.70 -4.89 30.53
C ASP A 767 -21.20 -5.03 30.78
N THR A 768 -22.01 -4.93 29.72
CA THR A 768 -23.46 -5.13 29.80
C THR A 768 -23.80 -6.56 30.22
N LEU A 769 -23.15 -7.56 29.62
CA LEU A 769 -23.35 -8.96 29.97
C LEU A 769 -22.89 -9.25 31.41
N ARG A 770 -21.75 -8.69 31.83
CA ARG A 770 -21.29 -8.73 33.22
C ARG A 770 -22.35 -8.18 34.17
N GLY A 771 -22.94 -7.03 33.85
CA GLY A 771 -24.00 -6.41 34.63
C GLY A 771 -25.29 -7.24 34.72
N ILE A 772 -25.64 -7.98 33.66
CA ILE A 772 -26.79 -8.90 33.66
C ILE A 772 -26.52 -10.10 34.57
N ILE A 773 -25.37 -10.77 34.41
CA ILE A 773 -25.00 -11.94 35.22
C ILE A 773 -24.83 -11.55 36.70
N GLN A 774 -24.19 -10.41 36.98
CA GLN A 774 -24.04 -9.89 38.34
C GLN A 774 -25.40 -9.62 39.01
N ARG A 775 -26.39 -9.15 38.25
CA ARG A 775 -27.75 -8.95 38.76
C ARG A 775 -28.43 -10.27 39.07
N ASP A 776 -28.39 -11.24 38.15
CA ASP A 776 -28.94 -12.58 38.38
C ASP A 776 -28.28 -13.28 39.57
N TYR A 777 -26.96 -13.13 39.72
CA TYR A 777 -26.20 -13.59 40.87
C TYR A 777 -26.70 -12.97 42.18
N SER A 778 -26.88 -11.64 42.20
CA SER A 778 -27.35 -10.92 43.39
C SER A 778 -28.81 -11.24 43.72
N ASP A 779 -29.66 -11.41 42.72
CA ASP A 779 -31.08 -11.72 42.88
C ASP A 779 -31.31 -13.13 43.44
N LYS A 780 -30.46 -14.09 43.04
CA LYS A 780 -30.59 -15.50 43.41
C LYS A 780 -29.85 -15.88 44.69
N TYR A 781 -28.73 -15.22 44.98
CA TYR A 781 -27.81 -15.60 46.08
C TYR A 781 -27.51 -14.48 47.07
N GLY A 782 -27.89 -13.24 46.74
CA GLY A 782 -27.82 -12.10 47.66
C GLY A 782 -28.84 -12.18 48.78
N VAL A 783 -28.65 -11.36 49.81
CA VAL A 783 -29.58 -11.30 50.94
C VAL A 783 -30.80 -10.44 50.57
N ASN A 784 -31.97 -11.07 50.44
CA ASN A 784 -33.24 -10.35 50.29
C ASN A 784 -33.82 -9.98 51.66
N ILE A 785 -33.83 -8.69 51.99
CA ILE A 785 -34.30 -8.20 53.30
C ILE A 785 -35.76 -8.60 53.56
N ASP A 786 -36.63 -8.55 52.55
CA ASP A 786 -38.05 -8.87 52.73
C ASP A 786 -38.25 -10.38 52.99
N GLU A 787 -37.48 -11.23 52.30
CA GLU A 787 -37.48 -12.67 52.56
C GLU A 787 -36.91 -12.98 53.96
N GLU A 788 -35.78 -12.37 54.32
CA GLU A 788 -35.15 -12.55 55.63
C GLU A 788 -36.06 -12.04 56.75
N LEU A 789 -36.75 -10.92 56.59
CA LEU A 789 -37.73 -10.40 57.56
C LEU A 789 -38.96 -11.31 57.68
N SER A 790 -39.47 -11.84 56.56
CA SER A 790 -40.55 -12.81 56.56
C SER A 790 -40.15 -14.08 57.32
N ASN A 791 -38.97 -14.63 57.01
CA ASN A 791 -38.39 -15.78 57.70
C ASN A 791 -38.15 -15.49 59.18
N LEU A 792 -37.68 -14.29 59.53
CA LEU A 792 -37.49 -13.85 60.91
C LEU A 792 -38.79 -13.92 61.71
N ILE A 793 -39.90 -13.45 61.16
CA ILE A 793 -41.23 -13.54 61.80
C ILE A 793 -41.63 -15.01 62.00
N VAL A 794 -41.44 -15.86 60.98
CA VAL A 794 -41.74 -17.30 61.07
C VAL A 794 -40.91 -17.97 62.16
N ILE A 795 -39.60 -17.71 62.22
CA ILE A 795 -38.72 -18.31 63.25
C ILE A 795 -39.01 -17.74 64.64
N GLN A 796 -39.34 -16.44 64.78
CA GLN A 796 -39.74 -15.86 66.06
C GLN A 796 -41.04 -16.48 66.59
N THR A 797 -42.04 -16.70 65.73
CA THR A 797 -43.28 -17.38 66.13
C THR A 797 -43.01 -18.82 66.56
N ALA A 798 -42.17 -19.56 65.83
CA ALA A 798 -41.74 -20.92 66.20
C ALA A 798 -40.98 -20.97 67.53
N TYR A 799 -40.04 -20.03 67.76
CA TYR A 799 -39.31 -19.87 69.02
C TYR A 799 -40.27 -19.62 70.20
N SER A 800 -41.23 -18.69 70.02
CA SER A 800 -42.22 -18.38 71.06
C SER A 800 -43.14 -19.55 71.39
N ALA A 801 -43.51 -20.35 70.37
CA ALA A 801 -44.33 -21.55 70.54
C ALA A 801 -43.55 -22.64 71.30
N ALA A 802 -42.29 -22.89 70.92
CA ALA A 802 -41.42 -23.83 71.62
C ALA A 802 -41.20 -23.43 73.09
N ALA A 803 -40.95 -22.14 73.35
CA ALA A 803 -40.81 -21.62 74.72
C ALA A 803 -42.07 -21.86 75.57
N ARG A 804 -43.27 -21.60 75.02
CA ARG A 804 -44.54 -21.89 75.71
C ARG A 804 -44.72 -23.37 76.01
N THR A 805 -44.33 -24.27 75.10
CA THR A 805 -44.40 -25.72 75.34
C THR A 805 -43.45 -26.18 76.45
N ILE A 806 -42.28 -25.55 76.59
CA ILE A 806 -41.34 -25.80 77.68
C ILE A 806 -41.94 -25.33 79.01
N THR A 807 -42.51 -24.11 79.04
CA THR A 807 -43.20 -23.59 80.24
C THR A 807 -44.36 -24.48 80.68
N ALA A 808 -45.22 -24.90 79.76
CA ALA A 808 -46.33 -25.80 80.07
C ALA A 808 -45.85 -27.18 80.55
N ALA A 809 -44.75 -27.70 80.00
CA ALA A 809 -44.16 -28.95 80.45
C ALA A 809 -43.50 -28.84 81.84
N ASP A 810 -42.89 -27.70 82.15
CA ASP A 810 -42.32 -27.37 83.47
C ASP A 810 -43.44 -27.24 84.52
N GLU A 811 -44.52 -26.52 84.20
CA GLU A 811 -45.73 -26.44 85.05
C GLU A 811 -46.34 -27.82 85.32
N MET A 812 -46.47 -28.68 84.30
CA MET A 812 -46.95 -30.05 84.47
C MET A 812 -46.01 -30.92 85.32
N MET A 813 -44.69 -30.73 85.21
CA MET A 813 -43.72 -31.43 86.07
C MET A 813 -43.75 -30.94 87.51
N GLN A 814 -43.88 -29.62 87.73
CA GLN A 814 -44.03 -29.04 89.06
C GLN A 814 -45.33 -29.49 89.71
N GLU A 815 -46.44 -29.54 88.98
CA GLU A 815 -47.71 -30.07 89.48
C GLU A 815 -47.60 -31.56 89.84
N LEU A 816 -46.93 -32.36 88.99
CA LEU A 816 -46.63 -33.77 89.30
C LEU A 816 -45.73 -33.93 90.54
N LEU A 817 -44.71 -33.08 90.69
CA LEU A 817 -43.79 -33.10 91.83
C LEU A 817 -44.47 -32.63 93.13
N ASN A 818 -45.40 -31.69 93.05
CA ASN A 818 -46.21 -31.22 94.18
C ASN A 818 -47.33 -32.22 94.56
N ALA A 819 -47.68 -33.15 93.68
CA ALA A 819 -48.68 -34.19 93.91
C ALA A 819 -48.11 -35.46 94.61
N PHE A 820 -46.79 -35.53 94.81
CA PHE A 820 -46.10 -36.50 95.67
C PHE A 820 -45.60 -35.82 96.95
#